data_AF-A0A2G7SZY3-F1
#
_entry.id   AF-A0A2G7SZY3-F1
#
_cell.length_a   1.000
_cell.length_b   1.000
_cell.length_c   1.000
_cell.angle_alpha   90.00
_cell.angle_beta   90.00
_cell.angle_gamma   90.00
#
_symmetry.space_group_name_H-M   'P 1'
#
loop_
_entity.id
_entity.type
_entity.pdbx_description
1 polymer ?
#
loop_
_entity_poly.entity_id
_entity_poly.type
_entity_poly.pdbx_seq_one_letter_code
_entity_poly.pdbx_strand_id
1 'polypeptide(L)'
;MNTHVLSSTLLAAGLVLALPGAALAQAGLPSKGSPEHIRAVTSRIDSQSIRDNARSSKDWPSYGMDYSETRFSKLRQLDTANVKRLGLVWSYDLESTRGVESTPVVVDGIMYVTASWSVVHAVDVRTGKRLWSYDPGVDRANGFKGCCDVVNRGVAVYKGKVYVGAFDGRLVALDAATGQKVWEQDTIIDRAYSYTITGAPRVIKGKVLIGNGGAEYGVRGYVTAYDAETGAQQWRWFTVPGDPSKPFENEAMARAAKTWDPAGKWWEAGGGGTAWDTMAYDPELNLMYIGTGNGSPWAQAKRSPAGGDNLYLASIVALNPDTGEYVWHYQETPGDSWDFTSTQPMVLADIKVGGKPRKVILHAPKNGFFFVIDRTNGQFISAKNFVDVNWASGYDAKGRPIETPIARSGDRARDVIPSPFGAHNWHSMSYSPDTGLAYLPAQHVPLTLQDNKNWKFNGGSLPEPHSNIGWNTATLVNMEPPKSTPFGRLIAWDPVAQKERWRVEHASPWNGGTLATAGNLVFQGTADGRFVAYDARNGKKLWEKPTGTGVVAAPITYEVDGRQYVSIAVGWGGVYGLAARHTERKGPGTVYTFALDGKAEAPAFVAYQQGKLLQGVPYDKSLVAEGTALYVSNCAFCHGVPGVDRGGNLPNLGYLDPAYIEHLDKFIFKGPAMSRGMPDFTGKLSMEDVEKIKAFIQGTADAVRPK
;
A
#
# COMPACT_ATOMS: atom_id res chain seq x y z
N MET A 1 -18.92 -51.22 -94.95
CA MET A 1 -18.14 -52.41 -95.33
C MET A 1 -17.00 -52.55 -94.32
N ASN A 2 -16.84 -53.77 -93.81
CA ASN A 2 -16.23 -54.11 -92.53
C ASN A 2 -14.71 -53.95 -92.47
N THR A 3 -14.21 -53.56 -91.29
CA THR A 3 -12.96 -54.06 -90.71
C THR A 3 -13.12 -54.25 -89.19
N HIS A 4 -12.48 -55.33 -88.73
CA HIS A 4 -12.50 -55.97 -87.41
C HIS A 4 -12.04 -55.11 -86.23
N VAL A 5 -12.47 -55.44 -85.00
CA VAL A 5 -11.58 -55.59 -83.82
C VAL A 5 -12.17 -56.62 -82.82
N LEU A 6 -11.32 -57.53 -82.35
CA LEU A 6 -11.53 -58.55 -81.32
C LEU A 6 -11.67 -57.95 -79.90
N SER A 7 -12.51 -58.56 -79.05
CA SER A 7 -12.56 -58.30 -77.60
C SER A 7 -12.21 -59.57 -76.84
N SER A 8 -11.22 -59.47 -75.94
CA SER A 8 -10.89 -60.48 -74.93
C SER A 8 -10.80 -59.82 -73.57
N THR A 9 -11.49 -60.43 -72.62
CA THR A 9 -11.77 -60.05 -71.24
C THR A 9 -10.53 -60.09 -70.34
N LEU A 10 -10.37 -59.13 -69.43
CA LEU A 10 -9.44 -59.22 -68.29
C LEU A 10 -10.04 -58.56 -67.05
N LEU A 11 -10.07 -59.33 -65.96
CA LEU A 11 -10.54 -58.99 -64.61
C LEU A 11 -9.77 -57.79 -64.04
N ALA A 12 -10.50 -56.79 -63.52
CA ALA A 12 -9.95 -55.71 -62.71
C ALA A 12 -9.98 -56.09 -61.22
N ALA A 13 -8.79 -56.15 -60.60
CA ALA A 13 -8.61 -56.24 -59.15
C ALA A 13 -8.83 -54.86 -58.51
N GLY A 14 -9.74 -54.78 -57.54
CA GLY A 14 -9.99 -53.57 -56.75
C GLY A 14 -8.89 -53.34 -55.71
N LEU A 15 -8.09 -52.29 -55.90
CA LEU A 15 -7.16 -51.77 -54.90
C LEU A 15 -7.91 -50.78 -53.99
N VAL A 16 -8.22 -51.17 -52.77
CA VAL A 16 -8.70 -50.26 -51.71
C VAL A 16 -7.48 -49.55 -51.12
N LEU A 17 -7.26 -48.31 -51.52
CA LEU A 17 -6.32 -47.40 -50.86
C LEU A 17 -6.93 -46.93 -49.54
N ALA A 18 -6.49 -47.53 -48.43
CA ALA A 18 -6.76 -47.03 -47.08
C ALA A 18 -5.97 -45.73 -46.85
N LEU A 19 -6.64 -44.59 -47.00
CA LEU A 19 -6.19 -43.32 -46.44
C LEU A 19 -6.35 -43.39 -44.91
N PRO A 20 -5.31 -43.16 -44.10
CA PRO A 20 -5.51 -42.96 -42.68
C PRO A 20 -6.28 -41.65 -42.53
N GLY A 21 -7.54 -41.76 -42.12
CA GLY A 21 -8.32 -40.62 -41.68
C GLY A 21 -7.57 -39.97 -40.52
N ALA A 22 -6.90 -38.85 -40.79
CA ALA A 22 -6.48 -37.94 -39.75
C ALA A 22 -7.74 -37.44 -39.07
N ALA A 23 -8.13 -38.12 -37.98
CA ALA A 23 -9.04 -37.56 -37.00
C ALA A 23 -8.34 -36.31 -36.45
N LEU A 24 -8.62 -35.16 -37.07
CA LEU A 24 -8.45 -33.86 -36.44
C LEU A 24 -9.32 -33.90 -35.19
N ALA A 25 -8.73 -34.32 -34.07
CA ALA A 25 -9.31 -34.11 -32.76
C ALA A 25 -9.57 -32.61 -32.66
N GLN A 26 -10.84 -32.22 -32.69
CA GLN A 26 -11.25 -30.90 -32.26
C GLN A 26 -10.81 -30.79 -30.80
N ALA A 27 -9.64 -30.20 -30.57
CA ALA A 27 -9.18 -29.88 -29.24
C ALA A 27 -10.24 -28.92 -28.66
N GLY A 28 -11.06 -29.44 -27.73
CA GLY A 28 -12.06 -28.66 -27.05
C GLY A 28 -11.42 -27.47 -26.36
N LEU A 29 -12.17 -26.37 -26.21
CA LEU A 29 -11.71 -25.22 -25.45
C LEU A 29 -11.26 -25.67 -24.04
N PRO A 30 -10.12 -25.18 -23.52
CA PRO A 30 -9.64 -25.52 -22.18
C PRO A 30 -10.73 -25.31 -21.13
N SER A 31 -10.85 -26.25 -20.18
CA SER A 31 -11.78 -26.08 -19.07
C SER A 31 -11.41 -24.84 -18.24
N LYS A 32 -12.40 -24.01 -17.90
CA LYS A 32 -12.19 -22.77 -17.13
C LYS A 32 -11.51 -23.08 -15.80
N GLY A 33 -10.46 -22.32 -15.50
CA GLY A 33 -9.62 -22.52 -14.31
C GLY A 33 -8.54 -23.60 -14.45
N SER A 34 -8.46 -24.33 -15.57
CA SER A 34 -7.34 -25.25 -15.81
C SER A 34 -6.03 -24.49 -16.07
N PRO A 35 -4.86 -25.12 -15.87
CA PRO A 35 -3.58 -24.49 -16.19
C PRO A 35 -3.50 -23.99 -17.64
N GLU A 36 -4.06 -24.71 -18.61
CA GLU A 36 -4.09 -24.32 -20.02
C GLU A 36 -4.98 -23.09 -20.25
N HIS A 37 -6.14 -23.03 -19.60
CA HIS A 37 -6.99 -21.83 -19.60
C HIS A 37 -6.25 -20.63 -19.01
N ILE A 38 -5.66 -20.80 -17.82
CA ILE A 38 -4.93 -19.72 -17.12
C ILE A 38 -3.78 -19.22 -18.00
N ARG A 39 -2.97 -20.09 -18.58
CA ARG A 39 -1.89 -19.72 -19.51
C ARG A 39 -2.45 -18.95 -20.72
N ALA A 40 -3.53 -19.44 -21.32
CA ALA A 40 -4.14 -18.82 -22.50
C ALA A 40 -4.65 -17.39 -22.24
N VAL A 41 -5.24 -17.14 -21.06
CA VAL A 41 -5.81 -15.81 -20.73
C VAL A 41 -4.74 -14.85 -20.22
N THR A 42 -3.83 -15.32 -19.36
CA THR A 42 -2.78 -14.47 -18.76
C THR A 42 -1.63 -14.15 -19.71
N SER A 43 -1.33 -15.01 -20.70
CA SER A 43 -0.33 -14.72 -21.74
C SER A 43 -0.71 -13.54 -22.63
N ARG A 44 -2.00 -13.24 -22.76
CA ARG A 44 -2.54 -12.10 -23.52
C ARG A 44 -2.45 -10.78 -22.76
N ILE A 45 -2.14 -10.82 -21.47
CA ILE A 45 -2.03 -9.61 -20.66
C ILE A 45 -0.72 -8.90 -20.97
N ASP A 46 -0.82 -7.92 -21.85
CA ASP A 46 0.23 -6.98 -22.19
C ASP A 46 -0.23 -5.51 -22.07
N SER A 47 0.66 -4.58 -22.41
CA SER A 47 0.36 -3.15 -22.32
C SER A 47 -0.82 -2.73 -23.20
N GLN A 48 -1.05 -3.39 -24.33
CA GLN A 48 -2.18 -3.09 -25.22
C GLN A 48 -3.48 -3.60 -24.60
N SER A 49 -3.50 -4.84 -24.11
CA SER A 49 -4.68 -5.44 -23.47
C SER A 49 -5.16 -4.66 -22.24
N ILE A 50 -4.24 -4.12 -21.42
CA ILE A 50 -4.59 -3.30 -20.25
C ILE A 50 -5.28 -2.00 -20.71
N ARG A 51 -4.78 -1.37 -21.77
CA ARG A 51 -5.41 -0.18 -22.37
C ARG A 51 -6.76 -0.48 -22.97
N ASP A 52 -6.90 -1.62 -23.65
CA ASP A 52 -8.17 -2.01 -24.25
C ASP A 52 -9.21 -2.39 -23.18
N ASN A 53 -8.79 -3.02 -22.08
CA ASN A 53 -9.67 -3.29 -20.95
C ASN A 53 -10.26 -2.01 -20.35
N ALA A 54 -9.52 -0.90 -20.30
CA ALA A 54 -10.05 0.38 -19.80
C ALA A 54 -11.30 0.89 -20.57
N ARG A 55 -11.59 0.35 -21.76
CA ARG A 55 -12.81 0.68 -22.52
C ARG A 55 -14.07 0.00 -21.98
N SER A 56 -13.95 -1.18 -21.38
CA SER A 56 -15.08 -2.01 -20.90
C SER A 56 -15.04 -2.31 -19.40
N SER A 57 -13.84 -2.34 -18.80
CA SER A 57 -13.53 -2.72 -17.41
C SER A 57 -14.10 -4.08 -17.00
N LYS A 58 -14.16 -5.04 -17.94
CA LYS A 58 -14.63 -6.39 -17.63
C LYS A 58 -13.66 -7.10 -16.70
N ASP A 59 -12.37 -6.94 -16.93
CA ASP A 59 -11.33 -7.42 -16.04
C ASP A 59 -10.79 -6.29 -15.16
N TRP A 60 -9.99 -6.67 -14.16
CA TRP A 60 -9.17 -5.76 -13.35
C TRP A 60 -7.69 -6.16 -13.49
N PRO A 61 -7.04 -5.88 -14.63
CA PRO A 61 -5.76 -6.50 -15.01
C PRO A 61 -4.52 -5.82 -14.40
N SER A 62 -4.66 -4.65 -13.77
CA SER A 62 -3.58 -3.92 -13.11
C SER A 62 -3.99 -3.45 -11.72
N TYR A 63 -3.02 -3.04 -10.89
CA TYR A 63 -3.28 -2.56 -9.52
C TYR A 63 -4.41 -1.53 -9.44
N GLY A 64 -4.34 -0.47 -10.26
CA GLY A 64 -5.32 0.61 -10.30
C GLY A 64 -6.44 0.44 -11.35
N MET A 65 -6.71 -0.79 -11.82
CA MET A 65 -7.58 -1.15 -12.96
C MET A 65 -7.02 -0.81 -14.34
N ASP A 66 -6.52 0.41 -14.50
CA ASP A 66 -5.88 0.92 -15.72
C ASP A 66 -4.52 1.54 -15.39
N TYR A 67 -3.83 2.08 -16.41
CA TYR A 67 -2.55 2.78 -16.22
C TYR A 67 -2.71 4.18 -15.60
N SER A 68 -3.91 4.74 -15.63
CA SER A 68 -4.25 6.03 -15.02
C SER A 68 -4.62 5.90 -13.54
N GLU A 69 -4.67 4.67 -13.03
CA GLU A 69 -5.04 4.29 -11.66
C GLU A 69 -6.38 4.87 -11.20
N THR A 70 -7.33 5.06 -12.12
CA THR A 70 -8.61 5.73 -11.84
C THR A 70 -9.46 5.00 -10.81
N ARG A 71 -9.29 3.67 -10.73
CA ARG A 71 -10.13 2.77 -9.93
C ARG A 71 -11.62 2.99 -10.21
N PHE A 72 -11.95 3.26 -11.47
CA PHE A 72 -13.31 3.47 -11.95
C PHE A 72 -13.74 2.39 -12.93
N SER A 73 -14.69 1.57 -12.53
CA SER A 73 -15.28 0.57 -13.42
C SER A 73 -16.43 1.14 -14.23
N LYS A 74 -16.45 0.87 -15.53
CA LYS A 74 -17.56 1.13 -16.47
C LYS A 74 -18.66 0.08 -16.39
N LEU A 75 -18.51 -0.95 -15.56
CA LEU A 75 -19.56 -1.94 -15.30
C LEU A 75 -20.74 -1.28 -14.59
N ARG A 76 -21.94 -1.67 -15.01
CA ARG A 76 -23.22 -1.04 -14.63
C ARG A 76 -24.33 -2.04 -14.30
N GLN A 77 -24.00 -3.32 -14.16
CA GLN A 77 -24.99 -4.32 -13.75
C GLN A 77 -25.40 -4.07 -12.29
N LEU A 78 -24.48 -3.59 -11.46
CA LEU A 78 -24.75 -3.01 -10.14
C LEU A 78 -24.93 -1.50 -10.25
N ASP A 79 -26.02 -0.99 -9.69
CA ASP A 79 -26.34 0.43 -9.66
C ASP A 79 -27.09 0.84 -8.37
N THR A 80 -27.39 2.13 -8.24
CA THR A 80 -28.12 2.66 -7.08
C THR A 80 -29.51 2.05 -6.83
N ALA A 81 -30.16 1.47 -7.84
CA ALA A 81 -31.49 0.88 -7.72
C ALA A 81 -31.45 -0.57 -7.20
N ASN A 82 -30.39 -1.30 -7.54
CA ASN A 82 -30.30 -2.74 -7.27
C ASN A 82 -29.22 -3.15 -6.26
N VAL A 83 -28.27 -2.27 -5.88
CA VAL A 83 -27.17 -2.61 -4.94
C VAL A 83 -27.64 -3.17 -3.61
N LYS A 84 -28.86 -2.85 -3.16
CA LYS A 84 -29.49 -3.44 -1.96
C LYS A 84 -29.65 -4.98 -2.02
N ARG A 85 -29.61 -5.57 -3.22
CA ARG A 85 -29.65 -7.03 -3.48
C ARG A 85 -28.27 -7.68 -3.51
N LEU A 86 -27.21 -6.91 -3.28
CA LEU A 86 -25.85 -7.42 -3.25
C LEU A 86 -25.71 -8.41 -2.07
N GLY A 87 -25.23 -9.60 -2.37
CA GLY A 87 -25.08 -10.68 -1.41
C GLY A 87 -23.78 -11.44 -1.62
N LEU A 88 -23.31 -12.14 -0.59
CA LEU A 88 -22.07 -12.89 -0.63
C LEU A 88 -22.21 -14.08 -1.59
N VAL A 89 -21.22 -14.29 -2.45
CA VAL A 89 -21.15 -15.46 -3.36
C VAL A 89 -20.18 -16.49 -2.82
N TRP A 90 -19.04 -16.04 -2.33
CA TRP A 90 -18.04 -16.86 -1.67
C TRP A 90 -17.11 -15.99 -0.83
N SER A 91 -16.38 -16.63 0.07
CA SER A 91 -15.28 -16.05 0.81
C SER A 91 -14.09 -17.00 0.78
N TYR A 92 -12.87 -16.46 0.88
CA TYR A 92 -11.64 -17.23 0.81
C TYR A 92 -10.69 -16.82 1.94
N ASP A 93 -10.24 -17.79 2.74
CA ASP A 93 -9.31 -17.58 3.85
C ASP A 93 -7.87 -17.40 3.33
N LEU A 94 -7.25 -16.27 3.67
CA LEU A 94 -5.87 -15.91 3.33
C LEU A 94 -4.86 -16.46 4.34
N GLU A 95 -5.32 -17.11 5.42
CA GLU A 95 -4.50 -17.70 6.48
C GLU A 95 -3.59 -16.68 7.20
N SER A 96 -3.85 -15.40 7.02
CA SER A 96 -3.06 -14.30 7.57
C SER A 96 -3.68 -13.73 8.84
N THR A 97 -2.85 -13.11 9.68
CA THR A 97 -3.28 -12.52 10.96
C THR A 97 -2.83 -11.07 11.15
N ARG A 98 -2.15 -10.52 10.15
CA ARG A 98 -1.65 -9.13 10.10
C ARG A 98 -2.40 -8.38 8.99
N GLY A 99 -1.98 -7.15 8.68
CA GLY A 99 -2.63 -6.32 7.68
C GLY A 99 -2.71 -6.98 6.29
N VAL A 100 -3.84 -6.79 5.63
CA VAL A 100 -4.07 -7.14 4.23
C VAL A 100 -4.39 -5.85 3.48
N GLU A 101 -3.40 -5.35 2.73
CA GLU A 101 -3.49 -4.10 1.95
C GLU A 101 -3.73 -4.36 0.45
N SER A 102 -3.85 -5.64 0.05
CA SER A 102 -3.86 -6.04 -1.35
C SER A 102 -5.09 -5.52 -2.09
N THR A 103 -4.87 -4.83 -3.21
CA THR A 103 -5.87 -4.77 -4.28
C THR A 103 -5.74 -6.05 -5.11
N PRO A 104 -6.76 -6.92 -5.20
CA PRO A 104 -6.67 -8.10 -6.07
C PRO A 104 -6.61 -7.70 -7.56
N VAL A 105 -5.99 -8.54 -8.38
CA VAL A 105 -6.01 -8.44 -9.84
C VAL A 105 -6.83 -9.60 -10.37
N VAL A 106 -7.75 -9.36 -11.30
CA VAL A 106 -8.62 -10.40 -11.88
C VAL A 106 -8.58 -10.36 -13.39
N VAL A 107 -8.26 -11.50 -14.00
CA VAL A 107 -8.20 -11.69 -15.45
C VAL A 107 -8.96 -12.97 -15.81
N ASP A 108 -10.04 -12.83 -16.59
CA ASP A 108 -10.93 -13.93 -17.02
C ASP A 108 -11.29 -14.91 -15.90
N GLY A 109 -11.64 -14.34 -14.75
CA GLY A 109 -12.05 -15.07 -13.57
C GLY A 109 -10.95 -15.77 -12.78
N ILE A 110 -9.68 -15.44 -13.04
CA ILE A 110 -8.56 -15.83 -12.20
C ILE A 110 -8.15 -14.63 -11.36
N MET A 111 -8.28 -14.74 -10.04
CA MET A 111 -7.88 -13.71 -9.10
C MET A 111 -6.49 -14.00 -8.56
N TYR A 112 -5.64 -12.97 -8.50
CA TYR A 112 -4.39 -12.96 -7.78
C TYR A 112 -4.44 -11.89 -6.68
N VAL A 113 -4.11 -12.30 -5.46
CA VAL A 113 -4.23 -11.45 -4.26
C VAL A 113 -3.10 -11.79 -3.29
N THR A 114 -2.57 -10.79 -2.60
CA THR A 114 -1.55 -11.01 -1.57
C THR A 114 -2.13 -10.89 -0.16
N ALA A 115 -1.46 -11.56 0.76
CA ALA A 115 -1.69 -11.45 2.18
C ALA A 115 -0.44 -10.85 2.87
N SER A 116 -0.44 -10.86 4.20
CA SER A 116 0.72 -10.47 4.99
C SER A 116 1.94 -11.33 4.65
N TRP A 117 3.15 -10.81 4.90
CA TRP A 117 4.43 -11.46 4.58
C TRP A 117 4.65 -11.73 3.08
N SER A 118 3.94 -11.01 2.22
CA SER A 118 4.05 -11.11 0.76
C SER A 118 3.64 -12.47 0.19
N VAL A 119 2.83 -13.24 0.92
CA VAL A 119 2.25 -14.49 0.42
C VAL A 119 1.26 -14.16 -0.70
N VAL A 120 1.35 -14.87 -1.83
CA VAL A 120 0.49 -14.72 -3.00
C VAL A 120 -0.49 -15.89 -3.06
N HIS A 121 -1.75 -15.60 -3.35
CA HIS A 121 -2.78 -16.60 -3.61
C HIS A 121 -3.39 -16.40 -5.00
N ALA A 122 -3.61 -17.51 -5.70
CA ALA A 122 -4.46 -17.54 -6.89
C ALA A 122 -5.78 -18.25 -6.58
N VAL A 123 -6.89 -17.66 -6.99
CA VAL A 123 -8.24 -18.14 -6.70
C VAL A 123 -9.07 -18.11 -7.98
N ASP A 124 -9.82 -19.19 -8.25
CA ASP A 124 -10.84 -19.18 -9.29
C ASP A 124 -12.09 -18.48 -8.76
N VAL A 125 -12.43 -17.32 -9.32
CA VAL A 125 -13.56 -16.51 -8.83
C VAL A 125 -14.92 -17.13 -9.14
N ARG A 126 -14.98 -18.13 -10.01
CA ARG A 126 -16.22 -18.86 -10.31
C ARG A 126 -16.60 -19.79 -9.18
N THR A 127 -15.61 -20.30 -8.44
CA THR A 127 -15.80 -21.31 -7.39
C THR A 127 -15.36 -20.84 -6.00
N GLY A 128 -14.56 -19.76 -5.91
CA GLY A 128 -13.94 -19.30 -4.66
C GLY A 128 -12.81 -20.21 -4.16
N LYS A 129 -12.35 -21.16 -4.98
CA LYS A 129 -11.35 -22.17 -4.58
C LYS A 129 -9.93 -21.72 -4.91
N ARG A 130 -8.99 -22.09 -4.03
CA ARG A 130 -7.55 -21.95 -4.27
C ARG A 130 -7.15 -22.72 -5.53
N LEU A 131 -6.43 -22.04 -6.41
CA LEU A 131 -5.70 -22.64 -7.52
C LEU A 131 -4.28 -23.00 -7.08
N TRP A 132 -3.59 -22.04 -6.48
CA TRP A 132 -2.26 -22.22 -5.87
C TRP A 132 -1.98 -21.12 -4.84
N SER A 133 -0.93 -21.30 -4.04
CA SER A 133 -0.38 -20.28 -3.15
C SER A 133 1.15 -20.32 -3.19
N TYR A 134 1.79 -19.15 -3.03
CA TYR A 134 3.24 -18.99 -2.99
C TYR A 134 3.64 -18.18 -1.75
N ASP A 135 4.44 -18.78 -0.86
CA ASP A 135 5.11 -18.06 0.24
C ASP A 135 6.57 -17.81 -0.17
N PRO A 136 7.03 -16.54 -0.24
CA PRO A 136 8.43 -16.24 -0.55
C PRO A 136 9.42 -16.69 0.53
N GLY A 137 8.96 -17.08 1.72
CA GLY A 137 9.82 -17.50 2.82
C GLY A 137 10.51 -16.34 3.53
N VAL A 138 9.85 -15.17 3.62
CA VAL A 138 10.39 -14.01 4.35
C VAL A 138 10.65 -14.40 5.80
N ASP A 139 11.89 -14.21 6.26
CA ASP A 139 12.24 -14.48 7.65
C ASP A 139 11.44 -13.57 8.58
N ARG A 140 10.58 -14.20 9.40
CA ARG A 140 9.67 -13.52 10.30
C ARG A 140 10.42 -12.72 11.36
N ALA A 141 11.63 -13.13 11.73
CA ALA A 141 12.47 -12.38 12.67
C ALA A 141 12.86 -10.99 12.13
N ASN A 142 12.79 -10.76 10.81
CA ASN A 142 13.04 -9.46 10.20
C ASN A 142 11.78 -8.57 10.11
N GLY A 143 10.66 -8.94 10.75
CA GLY A 143 9.46 -8.10 10.79
C GLY A 143 9.70 -6.67 11.28
N PHE A 144 10.69 -6.48 12.16
CA PHE A 144 11.10 -5.16 12.66
C PHE A 144 11.78 -4.26 11.63
N LYS A 145 12.10 -4.76 10.43
CA LYS A 145 12.73 -3.94 9.38
C LYS A 145 11.74 -3.05 8.63
N GLY A 146 10.44 -3.33 8.73
CA GLY A 146 9.38 -2.51 8.16
C GLY A 146 8.74 -1.62 9.22
N CYS A 147 8.50 -0.35 8.91
CA CYS A 147 7.91 0.59 9.87
C CYS A 147 6.46 0.27 10.22
N CYS A 148 5.75 -0.39 9.30
CA CYS A 148 4.34 -0.09 9.10
C CYS A 148 3.50 -1.35 8.86
N ASP A 149 3.77 -2.41 9.63
CA ASP A 149 3.22 -3.75 9.44
C ASP A 149 3.89 -4.55 8.29
N VAL A 150 3.67 -5.86 8.25
CA VAL A 150 4.27 -6.83 7.31
C VAL A 150 3.35 -7.03 6.11
N VAL A 151 3.03 -5.91 5.47
CA VAL A 151 1.96 -5.78 4.48
C VAL A 151 2.45 -5.94 3.04
N ASN A 152 1.51 -6.17 2.13
CA ASN A 152 1.73 -6.11 0.70
C ASN A 152 0.47 -5.58 -0.01
N ARG A 153 0.65 -4.68 -0.99
CA ARG A 153 -0.46 -3.98 -1.69
C ARG A 153 -0.95 -4.70 -2.94
N GLY A 154 -0.30 -5.78 -3.35
CA GLY A 154 -0.78 -6.64 -4.43
C GLY A 154 0.31 -7.06 -5.41
N VAL A 155 -0.13 -7.60 -6.53
CA VAL A 155 0.71 -8.12 -7.61
C VAL A 155 0.48 -7.35 -8.91
N ALA A 156 1.39 -7.55 -9.88
CA ALA A 156 1.10 -7.28 -11.28
C ALA A 156 0.97 -8.58 -12.08
N VAL A 157 0.23 -8.56 -13.18
CA VAL A 157 0.13 -9.69 -14.13
C VAL A 157 0.58 -9.21 -15.50
N TYR A 158 1.47 -9.96 -16.15
CA TYR A 158 1.94 -9.65 -17.50
C TYR A 158 2.47 -10.91 -18.21
N LYS A 159 2.05 -11.14 -19.45
CA LYS A 159 2.50 -12.23 -20.34
C LYS A 159 2.70 -13.57 -19.63
N GLY A 160 1.65 -14.01 -18.94
CA GLY A 160 1.61 -15.33 -18.28
C GLY A 160 2.33 -15.41 -16.94
N LYS A 161 2.77 -14.27 -16.38
CA LYS A 161 3.48 -14.22 -15.10
C LYS A 161 2.79 -13.29 -14.10
N VAL A 162 2.95 -13.61 -12.82
CA VAL A 162 2.52 -12.80 -11.67
C VAL A 162 3.77 -12.26 -10.98
N TYR A 163 3.82 -10.95 -10.69
CA TYR A 163 4.98 -10.30 -10.09
C TYR A 163 4.64 -9.77 -8.70
N VAL A 164 5.48 -10.08 -7.72
CA VAL A 164 5.33 -9.64 -6.33
C VAL A 164 6.64 -9.07 -5.80
N GLY A 165 6.54 -7.93 -5.11
CA GLY A 165 7.62 -7.43 -4.26
C GLY A 165 7.54 -8.04 -2.87
N ALA A 166 8.51 -8.86 -2.50
CA ALA A 166 8.59 -9.50 -1.19
C ALA A 166 9.14 -8.52 -0.14
N PHE A 167 8.65 -8.66 1.10
CA PHE A 167 8.98 -7.75 2.21
C PHE A 167 10.48 -7.61 2.46
N ASP A 168 11.28 -8.65 2.20
CA ASP A 168 12.74 -8.67 2.36
C ASP A 168 13.54 -8.05 1.20
N GLY A 169 12.84 -7.43 0.23
CA GLY A 169 13.45 -6.69 -0.87
C GLY A 169 13.54 -7.45 -2.19
N ARG A 170 13.12 -8.71 -2.24
CA ARG A 170 13.12 -9.47 -3.50
C ARG A 170 11.97 -9.06 -4.42
N LEU A 171 12.22 -8.97 -5.72
CA LEU A 171 11.19 -8.98 -6.76
C LEU A 171 11.11 -10.39 -7.35
N VAL A 172 9.92 -10.99 -7.34
CA VAL A 172 9.73 -12.38 -7.78
C VAL A 172 8.71 -12.43 -8.92
N ALA A 173 9.01 -13.16 -9.98
CA ALA A 173 8.06 -13.54 -11.02
C ALA A 173 7.65 -15.01 -10.85
N LEU A 174 6.35 -15.25 -10.90
CA LEU A 174 5.72 -16.56 -10.77
C LEU A 174 5.00 -16.91 -12.07
N ASP A 175 4.97 -18.18 -12.42
CA ASP A 175 4.09 -18.70 -13.47
C ASP A 175 2.63 -18.51 -13.02
N ALA A 176 1.82 -17.84 -13.84
CA ALA A 176 0.47 -17.45 -13.45
C ALA A 176 -0.47 -18.67 -13.25
N ALA A 177 -0.18 -19.80 -13.89
CA ALA A 177 -0.99 -21.01 -13.81
C ALA A 177 -0.61 -21.93 -12.64
N THR A 178 0.68 -21.97 -12.27
CA THR A 178 1.18 -22.93 -11.26
C THR A 178 1.68 -22.28 -9.97
N GLY A 179 1.95 -20.99 -9.97
CA GLY A 179 2.57 -20.28 -8.84
C GLY A 179 4.07 -20.60 -8.67
N GLN A 180 4.67 -21.37 -9.58
CA GLN A 180 6.10 -21.70 -9.50
C GLN A 180 6.94 -20.47 -9.85
N LYS A 181 8.01 -20.26 -9.08
CA LYS A 181 8.99 -19.20 -9.34
C LYS A 181 9.63 -19.39 -10.72
N VAL A 182 9.55 -18.35 -11.56
CA VAL A 182 10.23 -18.25 -12.86
C VAL A 182 11.59 -17.60 -12.67
N TRP A 183 11.64 -16.46 -11.98
CA TRP A 183 12.86 -15.77 -11.61
C TRP A 183 12.66 -14.97 -10.32
N GLU A 184 13.75 -14.62 -9.64
CA GLU A 184 13.77 -13.66 -8.54
C GLU A 184 15.00 -12.74 -8.66
N GLN A 185 14.87 -11.52 -8.13
CA GLN A 185 15.95 -10.54 -8.04
C GLN A 185 16.00 -9.94 -6.66
N ASP A 186 17.22 -9.81 -6.11
CA ASP A 186 17.45 -8.97 -4.94
C ASP A 186 17.50 -7.50 -5.40
N THR A 187 16.51 -6.71 -5.00
CA THR A 187 16.48 -5.30 -5.41
C THR A 187 17.31 -4.40 -4.49
N ILE A 188 17.75 -4.91 -3.33
CA ILE A 188 18.39 -4.12 -2.27
C ILE A 188 19.83 -3.79 -2.63
N ILE A 189 20.16 -2.50 -2.62
CA ILE A 189 21.52 -2.01 -2.95
C ILE A 189 22.53 -2.25 -1.84
N ASP A 190 22.07 -2.28 -0.60
CA ASP A 190 22.91 -2.43 0.57
C ASP A 190 22.07 -3.01 1.73
N ARG A 191 22.38 -4.25 2.12
CA ARG A 191 21.67 -4.98 3.18
C ARG A 191 22.06 -4.54 4.59
N ALA A 192 23.04 -3.64 4.74
CA ALA A 192 23.32 -2.97 6.01
C ALA A 192 22.18 -2.02 6.41
N TYR A 193 21.39 -1.56 5.43
CA TYR A 193 20.24 -0.69 5.63
C TYR A 193 18.92 -1.49 5.65
N SER A 194 17.91 -0.91 6.31
CA SER A 194 16.61 -1.56 6.51
C SER A 194 15.64 -1.25 5.38
N TYR A 195 15.93 -1.75 4.17
CA TYR A 195 14.99 -1.70 3.05
C TYR A 195 13.92 -2.78 3.17
N THR A 196 12.70 -2.45 2.74
CA THR A 196 11.59 -3.40 2.58
C THR A 196 10.78 -3.09 1.31
N ILE A 197 9.95 -4.03 0.83
CA ILE A 197 8.97 -3.75 -0.24
C ILE A 197 7.57 -4.07 0.24
N THR A 198 6.66 -3.10 0.11
CA THR A 198 5.25 -3.23 0.49
C THR A 198 4.28 -2.88 -0.66
N GLY A 199 4.69 -2.00 -1.58
CA GLY A 199 3.89 -1.62 -2.75
C GLY A 199 3.71 -2.74 -3.79
N ALA A 200 2.68 -2.61 -4.62
CA ALA A 200 2.46 -3.48 -5.76
C ALA A 200 3.36 -3.06 -6.94
N PRO A 201 4.03 -3.99 -7.63
CA PRO A 201 4.74 -3.67 -8.87
C PRO A 201 3.79 -3.14 -9.94
N ARG A 202 4.30 -2.34 -10.87
CA ARG A 202 3.60 -2.00 -12.14
C ARG A 202 4.37 -2.62 -13.31
N VAL A 203 3.68 -2.98 -14.39
CA VAL A 203 4.36 -3.45 -15.62
C VAL A 203 4.04 -2.52 -16.78
N ILE A 204 5.06 -1.85 -17.30
CA ILE A 204 4.96 -0.88 -18.41
C ILE A 204 5.88 -1.35 -19.51
N LYS A 205 5.34 -1.60 -20.71
CA LYS A 205 6.13 -1.96 -21.91
C LYS A 205 7.12 -3.11 -21.67
N GLY A 206 6.67 -4.14 -20.96
CA GLY A 206 7.49 -5.31 -20.62
C GLY A 206 8.54 -5.08 -19.55
N LYS A 207 8.49 -3.97 -18.80
CA LYS A 207 9.35 -3.70 -17.66
C LYS A 207 8.54 -3.73 -16.37
N VAL A 208 8.97 -4.51 -15.38
CA VAL A 208 8.40 -4.58 -14.03
C VAL A 208 9.08 -3.51 -13.18
N LEU A 209 8.31 -2.56 -12.68
CA LEU A 209 8.78 -1.45 -11.88
C LEU A 209 8.43 -1.67 -10.43
N ILE A 210 9.42 -1.44 -9.55
CA ILE A 210 9.24 -1.54 -8.12
C ILE A 210 10.18 -0.55 -7.40
N GLY A 211 9.66 0.05 -6.32
CA GLY A 211 10.44 0.85 -5.39
C GLY A 211 10.68 0.08 -4.08
N ASN A 212 10.83 0.81 -2.98
CA ASN A 212 11.07 0.25 -1.65
C ASN A 212 10.56 1.24 -0.59
N GLY A 213 10.47 0.77 0.67
CA GLY A 213 10.32 1.56 1.88
C GLY A 213 11.56 1.45 2.78
N GLY A 214 11.57 2.24 3.86
CA GLY A 214 12.68 2.27 4.84
C GLY A 214 13.10 3.66 5.31
N ALA A 215 12.43 4.74 4.87
CA ALA A 215 12.82 6.11 5.23
C ALA A 215 12.82 6.36 6.75
N GLU A 216 11.99 5.66 7.52
CA GLU A 216 11.98 5.72 8.99
C GLU A 216 13.28 5.22 9.61
N TYR A 217 13.98 4.30 8.94
CA TYR A 217 15.24 3.72 9.41
C TYR A 217 16.46 4.47 8.89
N GLY A 218 16.29 5.26 7.83
CA GLY A 218 17.37 5.91 7.09
C GLY A 218 17.86 5.06 5.95
N VAL A 219 17.32 5.29 4.75
CA VAL A 219 17.72 4.63 3.51
C VAL A 219 17.71 5.63 2.36
N ARG A 220 18.33 5.29 1.22
CA ARG A 220 18.29 6.11 0.00
C ARG A 220 17.23 5.57 -0.95
N GLY A 221 16.20 6.36 -1.22
CA GLY A 221 15.08 5.97 -2.07
C GLY A 221 15.47 5.79 -3.55
N TYR A 222 14.84 4.80 -4.20
CA TYR A 222 14.98 4.56 -5.64
C TYR A 222 13.78 3.79 -6.22
N VAL A 223 13.64 3.83 -7.53
CA VAL A 223 12.77 2.96 -8.33
C VAL A 223 13.63 2.23 -9.36
N THR A 224 13.33 0.95 -9.58
CA THR A 224 14.07 0.11 -10.54
C THR A 224 13.10 -0.53 -11.51
N ALA A 225 13.49 -0.59 -12.78
CA ALA A 225 12.81 -1.39 -13.79
C ALA A 225 13.60 -2.65 -14.10
N TYR A 226 12.90 -3.78 -14.15
CA TYR A 226 13.43 -5.08 -14.52
C TYR A 226 12.70 -5.59 -15.75
N ASP A 227 13.39 -6.30 -16.64
CA ASP A 227 12.75 -6.97 -17.76
C ASP A 227 11.76 -8.02 -17.24
N ALA A 228 10.53 -7.99 -17.75
CA ALA A 228 9.43 -8.82 -17.27
C ALA A 228 9.65 -10.31 -17.55
N GLU A 229 10.43 -10.66 -18.57
CA GLU A 229 10.66 -12.04 -18.96
C GLU A 229 11.81 -12.68 -18.17
N THR A 230 12.92 -11.95 -18.04
CA THR A 230 14.20 -12.46 -17.52
C THR A 230 14.54 -11.97 -16.11
N GLY A 231 13.90 -10.89 -15.66
CA GLY A 231 14.27 -10.20 -14.42
C GLY A 231 15.55 -9.37 -14.53
N ALA A 232 16.13 -9.18 -15.73
CA ALA A 232 17.34 -8.38 -15.88
C ALA A 232 17.05 -6.89 -15.59
N GLN A 233 17.83 -6.28 -14.69
CA GLN A 233 17.71 -4.84 -14.40
C GLN A 233 17.94 -4.03 -15.68
N GLN A 234 16.98 -3.18 -16.03
CA GLN A 234 17.02 -2.32 -17.21
C GLN A 234 17.57 -0.93 -16.86
N TRP A 235 17.03 -0.33 -15.81
CA TRP A 235 17.47 0.96 -15.30
C TRP A 235 17.09 1.12 -13.82
N ARG A 236 17.76 2.05 -13.14
CA ARG A 236 17.45 2.50 -11.79
C ARG A 236 17.51 4.01 -11.72
N TRP A 237 16.53 4.61 -11.04
CA TRP A 237 16.52 6.03 -10.74
C TRP A 237 16.45 6.25 -9.23
N PHE A 238 17.45 6.95 -8.69
CA PHE A 238 17.46 7.39 -7.29
C PHE A 238 16.60 8.64 -7.12
N THR A 239 15.87 8.71 -6.00
CA THR A 239 14.97 9.83 -5.72
C THR A 239 15.67 10.98 -4.98
N VAL A 240 16.83 10.72 -4.37
CA VAL A 240 17.65 11.71 -3.66
C VAL A 240 19.15 11.55 -3.99
N PRO A 241 19.95 12.63 -3.96
CA PRO A 241 21.38 12.57 -4.27
C PRO A 241 22.15 11.76 -3.22
N GLY A 242 23.21 11.08 -3.65
CA GLY A 242 24.14 10.40 -2.77
C GLY A 242 25.20 11.33 -2.19
N ASP A 243 26.33 10.77 -1.77
CA ASP A 243 27.51 11.52 -1.35
C ASP A 243 27.99 12.44 -2.49
N PRO A 244 27.96 13.77 -2.30
CA PRO A 244 28.29 14.73 -3.36
C PRO A 244 29.77 14.73 -3.73
N SER A 245 30.63 14.04 -2.97
CA SER A 245 32.04 13.82 -3.34
C SER A 245 32.23 12.71 -4.37
N LYS A 246 31.20 11.89 -4.62
CA LYS A 246 31.20 10.81 -5.62
C LYS A 246 30.52 11.25 -6.92
N PRO A 247 30.82 10.58 -8.06
CA PRO A 247 30.09 10.84 -9.30
C PRO A 247 28.59 10.62 -9.12
N PHE A 248 27.78 11.57 -9.61
CA PHE A 248 26.33 11.43 -9.64
C PHE A 248 25.88 10.46 -10.74
N GLU A 249 24.82 9.70 -10.47
CA GLU A 249 24.29 8.71 -11.42
C GLU A 249 23.69 9.36 -12.68
N ASN A 250 23.23 10.60 -12.57
CA ASN A 250 22.69 11.40 -13.67
C ASN A 250 22.65 12.90 -13.31
N GLU A 251 22.34 13.75 -14.29
CA GLU A 251 22.22 15.21 -14.09
C GLU A 251 21.12 15.60 -13.09
N ALA A 252 20.05 14.81 -12.99
CA ALA A 252 18.97 15.09 -12.06
C ALA A 252 19.45 14.97 -10.61
N MET A 253 20.33 14.02 -10.29
CA MET A 253 20.99 13.90 -8.98
C MET A 253 21.98 15.05 -8.74
N ALA A 254 22.75 15.45 -9.74
CA ALA A 254 23.65 16.61 -9.64
C ALA A 254 22.90 17.93 -9.37
N ARG A 255 21.74 18.13 -10.00
CA ARG A 255 20.85 19.27 -9.69
C ARG A 255 20.23 19.15 -8.30
N ALA A 256 19.74 17.96 -7.96
CA ALA A 256 19.11 17.73 -6.66
C ALA A 256 20.08 18.03 -5.51
N ALA A 257 21.35 17.61 -5.60
CA ALA A 257 22.39 17.86 -4.59
C ALA A 257 22.56 19.33 -4.20
N LYS A 258 22.28 20.28 -5.09
CA LYS A 258 22.33 21.73 -4.81
C LYS A 258 21.25 22.21 -3.84
N THR A 259 20.24 21.38 -3.59
CA THR A 259 19.11 21.67 -2.68
C THR A 259 19.29 21.01 -1.30
N TRP A 260 20.46 20.43 -1.05
CA TRP A 260 20.83 19.79 0.21
C TRP A 260 22.09 20.43 0.78
N ASP A 261 22.11 20.62 2.09
CA ASP A 261 23.27 21.14 2.81
C ASP A 261 24.21 19.99 3.22
N PRO A 262 25.44 19.94 2.69
CA PRO A 262 26.38 18.85 2.97
C PRO A 262 26.88 18.84 4.40
N ALA A 263 26.68 19.91 5.17
CA ALA A 263 27.01 19.92 6.60
C ALA A 263 26.20 18.87 7.39
N GLY A 264 25.01 18.48 6.91
CA GLY A 264 24.20 17.43 7.49
C GLY A 264 24.64 16.00 7.16
N LYS A 265 25.55 15.83 6.19
CA LYS A 265 25.99 14.52 5.67
C LYS A 265 24.82 13.56 5.37
N TRP A 266 23.76 14.07 4.72
CA TRP A 266 22.49 13.36 4.53
C TRP A 266 22.66 11.94 3.96
N TRP A 267 23.70 11.71 3.16
CA TRP A 267 24.02 10.43 2.52
C TRP A 267 24.38 9.33 3.51
N GLU A 268 24.82 9.64 4.73
CA GLU A 268 25.10 8.63 5.78
C GLU A 268 23.80 7.97 6.26
N ALA A 269 22.74 8.74 6.45
CA ALA A 269 21.40 8.23 6.77
C ALA A 269 20.57 7.90 5.51
N GLY A 270 21.14 8.09 4.32
CA GLY A 270 20.51 7.83 3.02
C GLY A 270 19.60 8.95 2.47
N GLY A 271 19.16 9.90 3.29
CA GLY A 271 18.36 11.06 2.86
C GLY A 271 16.86 10.79 2.67
N GLY A 272 16.42 9.54 2.51
CA GLY A 272 15.01 9.14 2.41
C GLY A 272 14.49 9.12 0.97
N GLY A 273 13.27 9.59 0.75
CA GLY A 273 12.65 9.70 -0.57
C GLY A 273 12.16 8.38 -1.15
N THR A 274 11.94 7.37 -0.32
CA THR A 274 11.51 6.03 -0.74
C THR A 274 10.19 6.06 -1.52
N ALA A 275 10.13 5.39 -2.69
CA ALA A 275 8.95 5.33 -3.56
C ALA A 275 8.16 4.04 -3.30
N TRP A 276 7.42 4.00 -2.19
CA TRP A 276 6.90 2.75 -1.62
C TRP A 276 5.48 2.33 -2.06
N ASP A 277 4.75 3.12 -2.85
CA ASP A 277 3.36 2.81 -3.25
C ASP A 277 2.96 3.25 -4.67
N THR A 278 2.66 4.54 -4.89
CA THR A 278 2.04 5.00 -6.14
C THR A 278 2.97 4.97 -7.36
N MET A 279 2.45 4.48 -8.48
CA MET A 279 3.04 4.64 -9.81
C MET A 279 1.93 4.68 -10.86
N ALA A 280 1.90 5.68 -11.73
CA ALA A 280 0.94 5.79 -12.83
C ALA A 280 1.65 5.93 -14.19
N TYR A 281 0.95 5.70 -15.29
CA TYR A 281 1.52 5.75 -16.64
C TYR A 281 0.55 6.37 -17.65
N ASP A 282 1.05 7.33 -18.44
CA ASP A 282 0.35 7.83 -19.62
C ASP A 282 1.01 7.27 -20.89
N PRO A 283 0.34 6.34 -21.59
CA PRO A 283 0.85 5.75 -22.82
C PRO A 283 0.90 6.70 -24.03
N GLU A 284 0.11 7.77 -24.04
CA GLU A 284 0.13 8.78 -25.13
C GLU A 284 1.35 9.67 -25.01
N LEU A 285 1.73 10.02 -23.78
CA LEU A 285 2.91 10.83 -23.49
C LEU A 285 4.20 10.00 -23.38
N ASN A 286 4.09 8.68 -23.25
CA ASN A 286 5.18 7.77 -22.86
C ASN A 286 5.88 8.28 -21.59
N LEU A 287 5.10 8.69 -20.59
CA LEU A 287 5.58 9.17 -19.29
C LEU A 287 5.01 8.31 -18.18
N MET A 288 5.90 7.83 -17.30
CA MET A 288 5.49 7.26 -16.02
C MET A 288 5.67 8.28 -14.91
N TYR A 289 4.83 8.18 -13.88
CA TYR A 289 4.82 9.08 -12.74
C TYR A 289 5.00 8.27 -11.47
N ILE A 290 5.89 8.73 -10.59
CA ILE A 290 6.11 8.13 -9.28
C ILE A 290 5.90 9.17 -8.20
N GLY A 291 5.44 8.71 -7.04
CA GLY A 291 5.42 9.49 -5.81
C GLY A 291 6.63 9.17 -4.95
N THR A 292 7.29 10.20 -4.40
CA THR A 292 8.47 10.03 -3.55
C THR A 292 8.16 10.29 -2.07
N GLY A 293 8.89 9.61 -1.20
CA GLY A 293 8.66 9.63 0.24
C GLY A 293 9.20 10.85 0.98
N ASN A 294 9.07 10.76 2.29
CA ASN A 294 9.61 11.66 3.31
C ASN A 294 11.14 11.60 3.41
N GLY A 295 11.73 12.59 4.08
CA GLY A 295 13.18 12.64 4.30
C GLY A 295 13.69 11.76 5.44
N SER A 296 14.97 11.38 5.36
CA SER A 296 15.68 10.62 6.41
C SER A 296 16.95 11.35 6.89
N PRO A 297 17.04 11.71 8.18
CA PRO A 297 15.98 11.66 9.18
C PRO A 297 14.81 12.60 8.83
N TRP A 298 13.68 12.51 9.54
CA TRP A 298 12.51 13.37 9.28
C TRP A 298 12.84 14.85 9.51
N ALA A 299 13.51 15.20 10.61
CA ALA A 299 13.85 16.58 10.93
C ALA A 299 14.84 17.18 9.90
N GLN A 300 14.37 18.13 9.07
CA GLN A 300 15.22 18.81 8.08
C GLN A 300 16.42 19.50 8.73
N ALA A 301 16.26 20.09 9.93
CA ALA A 301 17.35 20.74 10.65
C ALA A 301 18.54 19.79 10.98
N LYS A 302 18.31 18.47 10.96
CA LYS A 302 19.35 17.45 11.07
C LYS A 302 19.83 16.94 9.72
N ARG A 303 18.89 16.68 8.82
CA ARG A 303 19.18 16.15 7.48
C ARG A 303 19.92 17.14 6.58
N SER A 304 19.58 18.42 6.68
CA SER A 304 20.05 19.52 5.84
C SER A 304 20.03 20.83 6.65
N PRO A 305 21.04 21.06 7.52
CA PRO A 305 21.01 22.09 8.56
C PRO A 305 20.74 23.53 8.10
N ALA A 306 21.32 23.95 6.97
CA ALA A 306 21.07 25.26 6.37
C ALA A 306 19.74 25.35 5.60
N GLY A 307 18.89 24.32 5.66
CA GLY A 307 17.62 24.23 4.94
C GLY A 307 17.79 23.64 3.53
N GLY A 308 17.00 24.14 2.58
CA GLY A 308 16.97 23.67 1.20
C GLY A 308 15.78 22.74 0.90
N ASP A 309 15.32 22.77 -0.34
CA ASP A 309 14.14 22.04 -0.80
C ASP A 309 14.29 20.51 -0.66
N ASN A 310 15.53 20.00 -0.62
CA ASN A 310 15.87 18.59 -0.49
C ASN A 310 15.21 17.71 -1.58
N LEU A 311 15.48 18.05 -2.84
CA LEU A 311 14.93 17.30 -3.97
C LEU A 311 15.45 15.86 -4.04
N TYR A 312 14.66 14.87 -4.46
CA TYR A 312 13.24 14.95 -4.85
C TYR A 312 12.33 14.36 -3.77
N LEU A 313 12.53 14.72 -2.49
CA LEU A 313 11.60 14.33 -1.41
C LEU A 313 10.19 14.88 -1.68
N ALA A 314 9.17 14.17 -1.19
CA ALA A 314 7.76 14.61 -1.19
C ALA A 314 7.32 15.25 -2.52
N SER A 315 7.57 14.53 -3.61
CA SER A 315 7.37 14.99 -4.98
C SER A 315 6.60 13.98 -5.81
N ILE A 316 5.90 14.49 -6.83
CA ILE A 316 5.55 13.73 -8.02
C ILE A 316 6.69 13.91 -9.01
N VAL A 317 7.22 12.80 -9.55
CA VAL A 317 8.29 12.82 -10.55
C VAL A 317 7.85 12.07 -11.80
N ALA A 318 8.01 12.70 -12.97
CA ALA A 318 7.82 12.07 -14.26
C ALA A 318 9.15 11.55 -14.81
N LEU A 319 9.15 10.28 -15.22
CA LEU A 319 10.29 9.60 -15.83
C LEU A 319 9.89 9.05 -17.21
N ASN A 320 10.87 8.92 -18.09
CA ASN A 320 10.73 8.09 -19.28
C ASN A 320 10.73 6.61 -18.85
N PRO A 321 9.68 5.82 -19.14
CA PRO A 321 9.59 4.43 -18.69
C PRO A 321 10.60 3.50 -19.37
N ASP A 322 11.13 3.88 -20.54
CA ASP A 322 12.09 3.05 -21.28
C ASP A 322 13.51 3.17 -20.71
N THR A 323 13.91 4.37 -20.29
CA THR A 323 15.28 4.69 -19.88
C THR A 323 15.43 5.01 -18.39
N GLY A 324 14.34 5.34 -17.69
CA GLY A 324 14.37 5.85 -16.32
C GLY A 324 14.83 7.30 -16.21
N GLU A 325 15.02 7.99 -17.34
CA GLU A 325 15.48 9.39 -17.36
C GLU A 325 14.42 10.33 -16.79
N TYR A 326 14.89 11.28 -15.99
CA TYR A 326 14.07 12.34 -15.43
C TYR A 326 13.52 13.26 -16.53
N VAL A 327 12.24 13.62 -16.45
CA VAL A 327 11.59 14.59 -17.35
C VAL A 327 11.21 15.86 -16.60
N TRP A 328 10.35 15.74 -15.59
CA TRP A 328 9.93 16.86 -14.74
C TRP A 328 9.56 16.37 -13.33
N HIS A 329 9.46 17.29 -12.37
CA HIS A 329 8.86 17.01 -11.06
C HIS A 329 8.00 18.18 -10.59
N TYR A 330 7.09 17.89 -9.66
CA TYR A 330 6.44 18.88 -8.81
C TYR A 330 6.62 18.45 -7.35
N GLN A 331 7.25 19.30 -6.55
CA GLN A 331 7.48 19.04 -5.13
C GLN A 331 6.32 19.58 -4.30
N GLU A 332 5.58 18.68 -3.67
CA GLU A 332 4.38 19.01 -2.90
C GLU A 332 4.76 19.55 -1.52
N THR A 333 5.82 19.02 -0.91
CA THR A 333 6.30 19.45 0.42
C THR A 333 7.81 19.73 0.42
N PRO A 334 8.26 20.92 -0.03
CA PRO A 334 9.66 21.31 0.01
C PRO A 334 10.25 21.27 1.42
N GLY A 335 11.42 20.64 1.56
CA GLY A 335 12.10 20.51 2.84
C GLY A 335 11.27 19.77 3.89
N ASP A 336 10.57 18.69 3.51
CA ASP A 336 9.76 17.86 4.41
C ASP A 336 10.40 17.67 5.80
N SER A 337 9.60 17.86 6.85
CA SER A 337 10.02 17.74 8.25
C SER A 337 9.02 16.98 9.13
N TRP A 338 8.02 16.33 8.53
CA TRP A 338 6.84 15.83 9.27
C TRP A 338 6.42 14.42 8.86
N ASP A 339 7.26 13.71 8.11
CA ASP A 339 6.86 12.47 7.43
C ASP A 339 5.73 12.71 6.40
N PHE A 340 5.81 13.80 5.64
CA PHE A 340 4.87 14.09 4.56
C PHE A 340 5.36 13.51 3.25
N THR A 341 5.11 12.22 3.07
CA THR A 341 5.28 11.52 1.80
C THR A 341 4.37 12.07 0.71
N SER A 342 4.78 11.91 -0.55
CA SER A 342 3.96 12.07 -1.76
C SER A 342 3.74 10.74 -2.48
N THR A 343 3.77 9.63 -1.75
CA THR A 343 3.64 8.27 -2.28
C THR A 343 2.19 7.79 -2.37
N GLN A 344 1.23 8.61 -1.94
CA GLN A 344 -0.19 8.27 -1.94
C GLN A 344 -0.69 8.00 -3.37
N PRO A 345 -1.73 7.16 -3.56
CA PRO A 345 -2.21 6.83 -4.90
C PRO A 345 -2.61 8.08 -5.70
N MET A 346 -1.95 8.28 -6.84
CA MET A 346 -2.24 9.38 -7.76
C MET A 346 -3.17 8.88 -8.88
N VAL A 347 -3.98 9.77 -9.44
CA VAL A 347 -4.89 9.45 -10.54
C VAL A 347 -4.58 10.35 -11.73
N LEU A 348 -4.45 9.77 -12.93
CA LEU A 348 -4.40 10.53 -14.17
C LEU A 348 -5.81 10.74 -14.69
N ALA A 349 -6.17 11.99 -15.00
CA ALA A 349 -7.51 12.32 -15.50
C ALA A 349 -7.45 13.42 -16.57
N ASP A 350 -8.43 13.40 -17.46
CA ASP A 350 -8.67 14.50 -18.39
C ASP A 350 -9.88 15.29 -17.87
N ILE A 351 -9.65 16.53 -17.41
CA ILE A 351 -10.68 17.38 -16.80
C ILE A 351 -10.73 18.75 -17.48
N LYS A 352 -11.84 19.48 -17.31
CA LYS A 352 -11.95 20.86 -17.80
C LYS A 352 -11.55 21.85 -16.71
N VAL A 353 -10.43 22.54 -16.90
CA VAL A 353 -9.97 23.63 -16.01
C VAL A 353 -10.10 24.95 -16.77
N GLY A 354 -10.85 25.91 -16.20
CA GLY A 354 -11.12 27.19 -16.88
C GLY A 354 -11.78 27.02 -18.25
N GLY A 355 -12.64 26.01 -18.40
CA GLY A 355 -13.31 25.67 -19.66
C GLY A 355 -12.45 24.94 -20.70
N LYS A 356 -11.14 24.76 -20.45
CA LYS A 356 -10.22 24.07 -21.37
C LYS A 356 -9.92 22.63 -20.91
N PRO A 357 -9.88 21.64 -21.82
CA PRO A 357 -9.45 20.30 -21.47
C PRO A 357 -7.98 20.32 -21.03
N ARG A 358 -7.68 19.66 -19.91
CA ARG A 358 -6.34 19.51 -19.36
C ARG A 358 -6.08 18.07 -18.98
N LYS A 359 -4.89 17.61 -19.34
CA LYS A 359 -4.35 16.32 -18.95
C LYS A 359 -3.69 16.47 -17.58
N VAL A 360 -4.31 15.97 -16.52
CA VAL A 360 -3.87 16.25 -15.14
C VAL A 360 -3.50 14.98 -14.35
N ILE A 361 -2.72 15.18 -13.29
CA ILE A 361 -2.59 14.32 -12.13
C ILE A 361 -3.45 14.90 -11.02
N LEU A 362 -4.28 14.07 -10.40
CA LEU A 362 -5.00 14.33 -9.17
C LEU A 362 -4.27 13.60 -8.04
N HIS A 363 -3.94 14.30 -6.96
CA HIS A 363 -3.18 13.68 -5.87
C HIS A 363 -3.53 14.31 -4.52
N ALA A 364 -3.67 13.48 -3.49
CA ALA A 364 -4.00 13.90 -2.13
C ALA A 364 -2.97 13.28 -1.15
N PRO A 365 -1.75 13.81 -1.06
CA PRO A 365 -0.71 13.27 -0.19
C PRO A 365 -1.02 13.48 1.31
N LYS A 366 -0.12 12.96 2.17
CA LYS A 366 -0.22 13.07 3.63
C LYS A 366 -0.40 14.50 4.13
N ASN A 367 0.14 15.49 3.44
CA ASN A 367 0.19 16.89 3.89
C ASN A 367 -1.18 17.61 3.97
N GLY A 368 -2.26 16.99 3.49
CA GLY A 368 -3.63 17.49 3.63
C GLY A 368 -4.11 18.42 2.52
N PHE A 369 -3.34 18.60 1.45
CA PHE A 369 -3.74 19.34 0.25
C PHE A 369 -4.09 18.42 -0.91
N PHE A 370 -5.10 18.79 -1.69
CA PHE A 370 -5.48 18.11 -2.92
C PHE A 370 -4.91 18.86 -4.12
N PHE A 371 -3.99 18.23 -4.84
CA PHE A 371 -3.27 18.80 -5.96
C PHE A 371 -3.90 18.43 -7.29
N VAL A 372 -3.91 19.40 -8.18
CA VAL A 372 -4.12 19.21 -9.62
C VAL A 372 -2.88 19.73 -10.32
N ILE A 373 -2.19 18.85 -11.04
CA ILE A 373 -0.92 19.13 -11.73
C ILE A 373 -1.07 18.76 -13.20
N ASP A 374 -0.55 19.56 -14.12
CA ASP A 374 -0.51 19.20 -15.54
C ASP A 374 0.49 18.06 -15.75
N ARG A 375 0.01 16.91 -16.21
CA ARG A 375 0.87 15.71 -16.34
C ARG A 375 1.77 15.75 -17.58
N THR A 376 1.59 16.72 -18.48
CA THR A 376 2.44 16.86 -19.65
C THR A 376 3.79 17.50 -19.32
N ASN A 377 3.84 18.33 -18.27
CA ASN A 377 5.00 19.18 -17.99
C ASN A 377 5.23 19.50 -16.50
N GLY A 378 4.42 18.98 -15.59
CA GLY A 378 4.55 19.20 -14.14
C GLY A 378 4.06 20.55 -13.65
N GLN A 379 3.41 21.36 -14.49
CA GLN A 379 2.93 22.68 -14.08
C GLN A 379 1.84 22.56 -13.02
N PHE A 380 2.03 23.29 -11.92
CA PHE A 380 1.01 23.49 -10.90
C PHE A 380 -0.25 24.11 -11.50
N ILE A 381 -1.42 23.52 -11.21
CA ILE A 381 -2.72 24.09 -11.58
C ILE A 381 -3.44 24.62 -10.34
N SER A 382 -3.57 23.79 -9.30
CA SER A 382 -4.22 24.21 -8.05
C SER A 382 -3.88 23.27 -6.89
N ALA A 383 -3.98 23.80 -5.66
CA ALA A 383 -3.96 23.03 -4.43
C ALA A 383 -4.90 23.66 -3.40
N LYS A 384 -5.64 22.81 -2.68
CA LYS A 384 -6.49 23.25 -1.57
C LYS A 384 -6.53 22.19 -0.49
N ASN A 385 -6.50 22.62 0.77
CA ASN A 385 -6.58 21.72 1.90
C ASN A 385 -7.94 21.01 1.96
N PHE A 386 -7.95 19.67 2.02
CA PHE A 386 -9.17 18.85 2.11
C PHE A 386 -9.49 18.41 3.54
N VAL A 387 -8.57 18.69 4.47
CA VAL A 387 -8.76 18.63 5.92
C VAL A 387 -8.21 19.92 6.54
N ASP A 388 -8.40 20.10 7.84
CA ASP A 388 -7.68 21.12 8.58
C ASP A 388 -6.18 20.82 8.55
N VAL A 389 -5.38 21.87 8.36
CA VAL A 389 -3.91 21.80 8.32
C VAL A 389 -3.35 23.00 9.06
N ASN A 390 -2.19 22.84 9.71
CA ASN A 390 -1.54 23.95 10.42
C ASN A 390 -0.12 24.27 9.94
N TRP A 391 0.53 23.38 9.19
CA TRP A 391 1.90 23.57 8.70
C TRP A 391 2.01 24.61 7.58
N ALA A 392 0.96 24.76 6.75
CA ALA A 392 0.88 25.78 5.70
C ALA A 392 -0.51 26.42 5.65
N SER A 393 -0.59 27.70 5.30
CA SER A 393 -1.86 28.42 5.14
C SER A 393 -2.45 28.31 3.72
N GLY A 394 -1.71 27.76 2.78
CA GLY A 394 -2.09 27.67 1.36
C GLY A 394 -0.89 27.44 0.46
N TYR A 395 -1.10 27.55 -0.85
CA TYR A 395 -0.06 27.51 -1.89
C TYR A 395 -0.06 28.84 -2.66
N ASP A 396 1.13 29.34 -2.98
CA ASP A 396 1.30 30.57 -3.73
C ASP A 396 1.06 30.37 -5.25
N ALA A 397 1.13 31.46 -6.02
CA ALA A 397 0.94 31.42 -7.47
C ALA A 397 2.01 30.61 -8.23
N LYS A 398 3.15 30.30 -7.58
CA LYS A 398 4.23 29.45 -8.12
C LYS A 398 4.06 27.99 -7.71
N GLY A 399 3.00 27.65 -6.97
CA GLY A 399 2.76 26.31 -6.49
C GLY A 399 3.66 25.89 -5.32
N ARG A 400 4.19 26.84 -4.53
CA ARG A 400 4.94 26.56 -3.30
C ARG A 400 4.04 26.77 -2.07
N PRO A 401 4.19 25.95 -1.01
CA PRO A 401 3.41 26.16 0.22
C PRO A 401 3.83 27.46 0.91
N ILE A 402 2.84 28.14 1.48
CA ILE A 402 3.04 29.28 2.38
C ILE A 402 3.07 28.72 3.79
N GLU A 403 4.27 28.41 4.27
CA GLU A 403 4.49 27.84 5.59
C GLU A 403 4.01 28.77 6.71
N THR A 404 3.39 28.20 7.75
CA THR A 404 3.11 28.93 8.98
C THR A 404 4.29 28.81 9.95
N PRO A 405 4.36 29.63 11.02
CA PRO A 405 5.45 29.53 12.00
C PRO A 405 5.62 28.15 12.64
N ILE A 406 4.58 27.32 12.70
CA ILE A 406 4.67 25.98 13.31
C ILE A 406 5.54 25.02 12.48
N ALA A 407 5.65 25.25 11.17
CA ALA A 407 6.37 24.38 10.24
C ALA A 407 7.82 24.17 10.71
N ARG A 408 8.51 25.26 11.07
CA ARG A 408 9.95 25.25 11.40
C ARG A 408 10.25 25.45 12.89
N SER A 409 9.25 25.32 13.76
CA SER A 409 9.40 25.42 15.23
C SER A 409 9.82 24.07 15.85
N GLY A 410 10.93 23.51 15.37
CA GLY A 410 11.47 22.19 15.74
C GLY A 410 11.80 21.99 17.21
N ASP A 411 12.08 23.08 17.92
CA ASP A 411 12.72 23.11 19.23
C ASP A 411 11.80 22.76 20.42
N ARG A 412 10.49 22.67 20.18
CA ARG A 412 9.47 22.31 21.18
C ARG A 412 8.43 21.35 20.60
N ALA A 413 7.71 20.67 21.51
CA ALA A 413 6.58 19.85 21.15
C ALA A 413 5.50 20.70 20.45
N ARG A 414 4.99 20.20 19.33
CA ARG A 414 3.96 20.87 18.54
C ARG A 414 3.00 19.85 17.94
N ASP A 415 1.71 20.11 18.06
CA ASP A 415 0.67 19.34 17.38
C ASP A 415 0.79 19.62 15.88
N VAL A 416 1.12 18.60 15.09
CA VAL A 416 1.28 18.74 13.63
C VAL A 416 0.03 18.18 12.98
N ILE A 417 -0.64 19.01 12.19
CA ILE A 417 -1.88 18.66 11.49
C ILE A 417 -1.65 18.87 9.99
N PRO A 418 -1.69 17.79 9.18
CA PRO A 418 -1.87 16.39 9.59
C PRO A 418 -0.63 15.83 10.30
N SER A 419 -0.76 14.74 11.04
CA SER A 419 0.39 14.07 11.66
C SER A 419 1.13 13.15 10.66
N PRO A 420 2.20 12.44 11.06
CA PRO A 420 2.86 11.39 10.23
C PRO A 420 1.92 10.33 9.62
N PHE A 421 0.75 10.08 10.25
CA PHE A 421 -0.28 9.21 9.67
C PHE A 421 -0.94 9.80 8.41
N GLY A 422 -0.81 11.11 8.20
CA GLY A 422 -1.29 11.86 7.06
C GLY A 422 -2.80 12.10 7.04
N ALA A 423 -3.21 13.13 6.31
CA ALA A 423 -4.62 13.38 6.01
C ALA A 423 -5.23 12.30 5.13
N HIS A 424 -4.44 11.76 4.20
CA HIS A 424 -4.71 10.60 3.38
C HIS A 424 -3.39 9.83 3.26
N ASN A 425 -3.47 8.50 3.36
CA ASN A 425 -2.32 7.62 3.33
C ASN A 425 -2.46 6.68 2.11
N TRP A 426 -1.89 5.49 2.16
CA TRP A 426 -1.89 4.54 1.03
C TRP A 426 -3.27 4.01 0.61
N HIS A 427 -4.30 4.13 1.48
CA HIS A 427 -5.66 3.66 1.22
C HIS A 427 -6.23 4.32 -0.05
N SER A 428 -6.40 3.57 -1.13
CA SER A 428 -6.61 4.17 -2.44
C SER A 428 -7.83 5.08 -2.56
N MET A 429 -7.65 6.23 -3.21
CA MET A 429 -8.76 7.02 -3.74
C MET A 429 -9.23 6.48 -5.11
N SER A 430 -10.42 6.87 -5.53
CA SER A 430 -10.96 6.57 -6.87
C SER A 430 -11.53 7.84 -7.49
N TYR A 431 -11.58 7.91 -8.82
CA TYR A 431 -12.11 9.07 -9.54
C TYR A 431 -13.19 8.66 -10.53
N SER A 432 -14.38 9.25 -10.42
CA SER A 432 -15.45 9.01 -11.40
C SER A 432 -15.49 10.13 -12.45
N PRO A 433 -15.25 9.83 -13.73
CA PRO A 433 -15.45 10.82 -14.80
C PRO A 433 -16.92 11.21 -14.99
N ASP A 434 -17.86 10.37 -14.54
CA ASP A 434 -19.30 10.61 -14.67
C ASP A 434 -19.77 11.72 -13.70
N THR A 435 -19.28 11.70 -12.45
CA THR A 435 -19.59 12.75 -11.47
C THR A 435 -18.56 13.88 -11.46
N GLY A 436 -17.37 13.63 -12.01
CA GLY A 436 -16.21 14.51 -11.92
C GLY A 436 -15.60 14.57 -10.52
N LEU A 437 -15.89 13.62 -9.63
CA LEU A 437 -15.45 13.64 -8.23
C LEU A 437 -14.39 12.59 -7.94
N ALA A 438 -13.44 12.96 -7.08
CA ALA A 438 -12.50 12.05 -6.44
C ALA A 438 -13.04 11.63 -5.07
N TYR A 439 -13.10 10.33 -4.80
CA TYR A 439 -13.53 9.77 -3.52
C TYR A 439 -12.30 9.32 -2.76
N LEU A 440 -11.99 9.98 -1.64
CA LEU A 440 -10.75 9.73 -0.89
C LEU A 440 -11.02 9.46 0.60
N PRO A 441 -10.38 8.43 1.19
CA PRO A 441 -10.37 8.24 2.64
C PRO A 441 -9.54 9.34 3.31
N ALA A 442 -10.19 10.22 4.07
CA ALA A 442 -9.52 11.26 4.83
C ALA A 442 -9.52 10.95 6.32
N GLN A 443 -8.50 11.42 7.03
CA GLN A 443 -8.33 11.15 8.46
C GLN A 443 -7.51 12.22 9.16
N HIS A 444 -7.53 12.17 10.50
CA HIS A 444 -6.50 12.72 11.35
C HIS A 444 -6.24 11.77 12.52
N VAL A 445 -4.97 11.54 12.84
CA VAL A 445 -4.53 10.77 14.01
C VAL A 445 -3.60 11.69 14.81
N PRO A 446 -4.01 12.21 15.98
CA PRO A 446 -3.26 13.24 16.68
C PRO A 446 -1.87 12.77 17.15
N LEU A 447 -0.83 13.56 16.88
CA LEU A 447 0.52 13.40 17.43
C LEU A 447 1.18 14.77 17.63
N THR A 448 1.99 14.93 18.68
CA THR A 448 2.94 16.05 18.77
C THR A 448 4.34 15.61 18.35
N LEU A 449 5.06 16.48 17.65
CA LEU A 449 6.44 16.24 17.21
C LEU A 449 7.38 17.26 17.86
N GLN A 450 8.62 16.85 18.14
CA GLN A 450 9.72 17.71 18.56
C GLN A 450 11.03 17.19 17.96
N ASP A 451 11.86 18.07 17.40
CA ASP A 451 13.12 17.66 16.79
C ASP A 451 14.11 17.25 17.89
N ASN A 452 14.77 16.11 17.72
CA ASN A 452 15.83 15.68 18.61
C ASN A 452 17.18 16.28 18.19
N LYS A 453 17.59 17.33 18.90
CA LYS A 453 18.88 18.01 18.68
C LYS A 453 20.09 17.13 18.97
N ASN A 454 19.96 16.04 19.71
CA ASN A 454 21.06 15.15 20.07
C ASN A 454 21.15 13.89 19.21
N TRP A 455 20.25 13.74 18.24
CA TRP A 455 20.21 12.57 17.37
C TRP A 455 21.52 12.35 16.62
N LYS A 456 21.91 11.08 16.52
CA LYS A 456 22.98 10.56 15.68
C LYS A 456 22.46 9.33 14.95
N PHE A 457 22.81 9.19 13.67
CA PHE A 457 22.40 8.03 12.88
C PHE A 457 22.87 6.73 13.52
N ASN A 458 21.93 5.81 13.77
CA ASN A 458 22.16 4.53 14.47
C ASN A 458 22.82 4.69 15.85
N GLY A 459 22.62 5.83 16.51
CA GLY A 459 23.16 6.11 17.85
C GLY A 459 22.38 5.45 18.98
N GLY A 460 21.08 5.16 18.79
CA GLY A 460 20.25 4.45 19.77
C GLY A 460 20.05 5.21 21.09
N SER A 461 19.90 6.54 21.05
CA SER A 461 19.74 7.32 22.28
C SER A 461 18.31 7.23 22.82
N LEU A 462 18.14 7.21 24.13
CA LEU A 462 16.82 7.29 24.76
C LEU A 462 16.40 8.77 24.92
N PRO A 463 15.12 9.14 24.75
CA PRO A 463 13.96 8.33 24.36
C PRO A 463 13.64 8.44 22.85
N GLU A 464 14.58 8.12 21.95
CA GLU A 464 14.31 8.18 20.50
C GLU A 464 13.34 7.06 20.09
N PRO A 465 12.18 7.37 19.48
CA PRO A 465 11.17 6.36 19.16
C PRO A 465 11.72 5.24 18.27
N HIS A 466 11.57 3.99 18.72
CA HIS A 466 12.00 2.78 18.01
C HIS A 466 13.49 2.70 17.58
N SER A 467 14.36 3.54 18.14
CA SER A 467 15.77 3.62 17.72
C SER A 467 16.56 2.33 17.93
N ASN A 468 16.25 1.57 18.98
CA ASN A 468 16.92 0.29 19.26
C ASN A 468 16.56 -0.81 18.26
N ILE A 469 15.49 -0.65 17.49
CA ILE A 469 15.17 -1.53 16.35
C ILE A 469 15.44 -0.86 15.00
N GLY A 470 16.13 0.28 15.00
CA GLY A 470 16.75 0.89 13.81
C GLY A 470 16.05 2.14 13.27
N TRP A 471 15.01 2.66 13.93
CA TRP A 471 14.40 3.93 13.48
C TRP A 471 15.33 5.12 13.74
N ASN A 472 15.32 6.08 12.82
CA ASN A 472 16.20 7.23 12.77
C ASN A 472 15.44 8.50 12.35
N THR A 473 14.33 8.80 13.02
CA THR A 473 13.47 9.94 12.66
C THR A 473 14.06 11.30 13.06
N ALA A 474 15.04 11.31 13.95
CA ALA A 474 15.52 12.51 14.66
C ALA A 474 14.39 13.34 15.29
N THR A 475 13.30 12.69 15.70
CA THR A 475 12.07 13.33 16.20
C THR A 475 11.57 12.59 17.44
N LEU A 476 11.29 13.31 18.52
CA LEU A 476 10.55 12.84 19.68
C LEU A 476 9.05 13.01 19.43
N VAL A 477 8.24 12.08 19.95
CA VAL A 477 6.80 12.03 19.70
C VAL A 477 6.04 12.07 21.01
N ASN A 478 4.98 12.88 21.08
CA ASN A 478 4.08 12.99 22.23
C ASN A 478 4.78 13.38 23.55
N MET A 479 5.86 14.17 23.47
CA MET A 479 6.48 14.80 24.65
C MET A 479 5.49 15.70 25.40
N GLU A 480 4.51 16.26 24.67
CA GLU A 480 3.28 16.82 25.21
C GLU A 480 2.08 16.12 24.55
N PRO A 481 0.96 15.88 25.25
CA PRO A 481 -0.23 15.33 24.64
C PRO A 481 -0.76 16.21 23.49
N PRO A 482 -1.16 15.63 22.35
CA PRO A 482 -1.78 16.40 21.28
C PRO A 482 -3.14 16.97 21.71
N LYS A 483 -3.52 18.11 21.12
CA LYS A 483 -4.77 18.82 21.44
C LYS A 483 -5.85 18.56 20.39
N SER A 484 -5.45 18.22 19.17
CA SER A 484 -6.34 17.84 18.08
C SER A 484 -7.02 16.49 18.36
N THR A 485 -8.20 16.30 17.76
CA THR A 485 -9.03 15.09 17.94
C THR A 485 -8.96 14.19 16.71
N PRO A 486 -8.97 12.86 16.87
CA PRO A 486 -8.96 11.95 15.72
C PRO A 486 -10.28 12.01 14.94
N PHE A 487 -10.22 11.77 13.64
CA PHE A 487 -11.39 11.51 12.81
C PHE A 487 -11.03 10.61 11.63
N GLY A 488 -12.04 9.97 11.05
CA GLY A 488 -11.95 9.37 9.72
C GLY A 488 -13.22 9.65 8.94
N ARG A 489 -13.12 9.85 7.64
CA ARG A 489 -14.26 10.14 6.77
C ARG A 489 -13.99 9.76 5.33
N LEU A 490 -15.05 9.54 4.57
CA LEU A 490 -15.02 9.48 3.12
C LEU A 490 -15.37 10.88 2.58
N ILE A 491 -14.47 11.49 1.84
CA ILE A 491 -14.71 12.77 1.15
C ILE A 491 -14.94 12.52 -0.34
N ALA A 492 -15.97 13.15 -0.90
CA ALA A 492 -16.07 13.36 -2.34
C ALA A 492 -15.61 14.76 -2.69
N TRP A 493 -14.43 14.84 -3.28
CA TRP A 493 -13.75 16.07 -3.65
C TRP A 493 -14.01 16.40 -5.12
N ASP A 494 -14.38 17.65 -5.41
CA ASP A 494 -14.40 18.18 -6.75
C ASP A 494 -13.02 18.79 -7.07
N PRO A 495 -12.22 18.16 -7.96
CA PRO A 495 -10.88 18.64 -8.28
C PRO A 495 -10.88 19.94 -9.10
N VAL A 496 -11.97 20.24 -9.82
CA VAL A 496 -12.08 21.48 -10.61
C VAL A 496 -12.45 22.65 -9.71
N ALA A 497 -13.44 22.45 -8.84
CA ALA A 497 -13.90 23.47 -7.91
C ALA A 497 -13.06 23.55 -6.63
N GLN A 498 -12.13 22.60 -6.41
CA GLN A 498 -11.28 22.47 -5.23
C GLN A 498 -12.08 22.53 -3.93
N LYS A 499 -13.15 21.72 -3.84
CA LYS A 499 -14.04 21.68 -2.68
C LYS A 499 -14.69 20.32 -2.45
N GLU A 500 -14.99 20.05 -1.19
CA GLU A 500 -15.85 18.94 -0.78
C GLU A 500 -17.28 19.14 -1.34
N ARG A 501 -17.82 18.10 -1.99
CA ARG A 501 -19.23 18.05 -2.42
C ARG A 501 -20.12 17.40 -1.37
N TRP A 502 -19.61 16.35 -0.76
CA TRP A 502 -20.24 15.64 0.34
C TRP A 502 -19.16 14.87 1.12
N ARG A 503 -19.50 14.51 2.35
CA ARG A 503 -18.68 13.60 3.18
C ARG A 503 -19.55 12.62 3.95
N VAL A 504 -18.94 11.51 4.35
CA VAL A 504 -19.49 10.54 5.31
C VAL A 504 -18.49 10.41 6.45
N GLU A 505 -18.90 10.78 7.67
CA GLU A 505 -18.07 10.57 8.86
C GLU A 505 -18.06 9.10 9.25
N HIS A 506 -16.89 8.62 9.65
CA HIS A 506 -16.66 7.28 10.19
C HIS A 506 -16.33 7.37 11.68
N ALA A 507 -16.53 6.28 12.41
CA ALA A 507 -16.26 6.23 13.84
C ALA A 507 -14.77 6.33 14.20
N SER A 508 -13.88 6.08 13.22
CA SER A 508 -12.44 5.99 13.42
C SER A 508 -11.68 6.47 12.17
N PRO A 509 -10.43 6.95 12.31
CA PRO A 509 -9.46 7.01 11.21
C PRO A 509 -9.17 5.62 10.59
N TRP A 510 -8.30 5.59 9.57
CA TRP A 510 -7.74 4.36 9.00
C TRP A 510 -8.75 3.45 8.29
N ASN A 511 -9.73 4.05 7.61
CA ASN A 511 -10.68 3.34 6.77
C ASN A 511 -10.06 2.98 5.41
N GLY A 512 -10.61 1.95 4.77
CA GLY A 512 -10.04 1.40 3.55
C GLY A 512 -10.21 2.25 2.31
N GLY A 513 -9.52 1.81 1.25
CA GLY A 513 -9.58 2.43 -0.06
C GLY A 513 -10.96 2.32 -0.72
N THR A 514 -11.12 3.04 -1.84
CA THR A 514 -12.39 3.20 -2.53
C THR A 514 -12.36 2.62 -3.95
N LEU A 515 -13.55 2.30 -4.46
CA LEU A 515 -13.85 1.93 -5.84
C LEU A 515 -15.05 2.74 -6.30
N ALA A 516 -14.97 3.35 -7.48
CA ALA A 516 -16.10 4.01 -8.12
C ALA A 516 -16.61 3.19 -9.33
N THR A 517 -17.90 3.25 -9.63
CA THR A 517 -18.48 2.58 -10.81
C THR A 517 -19.45 3.46 -11.59
N ALA A 518 -19.65 3.16 -12.88
CA ALA A 518 -20.63 3.79 -13.76
C ALA A 518 -22.10 3.53 -13.33
N GLY A 519 -22.33 2.64 -12.37
CA GLY A 519 -23.60 2.47 -11.67
C GLY A 519 -23.94 3.58 -10.67
N ASN A 520 -23.13 4.66 -10.62
CA ASN A 520 -23.16 5.71 -9.58
C ASN A 520 -22.97 5.16 -8.17
N LEU A 521 -22.05 4.19 -8.01
CA LEU A 521 -21.71 3.61 -6.71
C LEU A 521 -20.28 3.94 -6.32
N VAL A 522 -20.06 4.15 -5.02
CA VAL A 522 -18.74 4.17 -4.38
C VAL A 522 -18.72 3.08 -3.31
N PHE A 523 -17.79 2.15 -3.41
CA PHE A 523 -17.58 1.10 -2.41
C PHE A 523 -16.39 1.44 -1.51
N GLN A 524 -16.52 1.17 -0.21
CA GLN A 524 -15.45 1.37 0.76
C GLN A 524 -15.56 0.37 1.92
N GLY A 525 -14.43 -0.15 2.37
CA GLY A 525 -14.32 -0.87 3.65
C GLY A 525 -14.03 0.08 4.82
N THR A 526 -14.54 -0.21 6.01
CA THR A 526 -14.40 0.66 7.18
C THR A 526 -13.58 0.00 8.31
N ALA A 527 -12.95 0.82 9.14
CA ALA A 527 -12.15 0.36 10.28
C ALA A 527 -12.97 -0.43 11.32
N ASP A 528 -14.28 -0.17 11.41
CA ASP A 528 -15.22 -0.88 12.28
C ASP A 528 -15.77 -2.19 11.69
N GLY A 529 -15.20 -2.66 10.57
CA GLY A 529 -15.45 -4.00 10.02
C GLY A 529 -16.73 -4.11 9.21
N ARG A 530 -17.01 -3.12 8.37
CA ARG A 530 -18.09 -3.15 7.38
C ARG A 530 -17.54 -2.93 5.97
N PHE A 531 -18.25 -3.50 5.00
CA PHE A 531 -18.10 -3.15 3.59
C PHE A 531 -19.37 -2.45 3.12
N VAL A 532 -19.22 -1.24 2.57
CA VAL A 532 -20.31 -0.29 2.38
C VAL A 532 -20.36 0.18 0.93
N ALA A 533 -21.56 0.39 0.39
CA ALA A 533 -21.79 1.05 -0.88
C ALA A 533 -22.58 2.35 -0.67
N TYR A 534 -22.11 3.43 -1.30
CA TYR A 534 -22.70 4.76 -1.26
C TYR A 534 -23.15 5.19 -2.66
N ASP A 535 -24.15 6.05 -2.75
CA ASP A 535 -24.45 6.80 -3.98
C ASP A 535 -23.33 7.81 -4.24
N ALA A 536 -22.67 7.67 -5.40
CA ALA A 536 -21.54 8.47 -5.82
C ALA A 536 -21.82 9.99 -5.84
N ARG A 537 -23.09 10.38 -6.01
CA ARG A 537 -23.47 11.79 -6.21
C ARG A 537 -23.67 12.55 -4.91
N ASN A 538 -24.05 11.86 -3.83
CA ASN A 538 -24.49 12.51 -2.59
C ASN A 538 -24.04 11.80 -1.30
N GLY A 539 -23.30 10.69 -1.38
CA GLY A 539 -22.78 9.97 -0.21
C GLY A 539 -23.83 9.17 0.57
N LYS A 540 -25.07 9.04 0.07
CA LYS A 540 -26.11 8.26 0.75
C LYS A 540 -25.69 6.79 0.81
N LYS A 541 -25.63 6.21 2.02
CA LYS A 541 -25.43 4.76 2.21
C LYS A 541 -26.60 3.98 1.59
N LEU A 542 -26.30 3.04 0.71
CA LEU A 542 -27.29 2.23 -0.01
C LEU A 542 -27.28 0.76 0.42
N TRP A 543 -26.13 0.27 0.88
CA TRP A 543 -25.93 -1.13 1.27
C TRP A 543 -24.73 -1.25 2.21
N GLU A 544 -24.76 -2.20 3.13
CA GLU A 544 -23.59 -2.61 3.91
C GLU A 544 -23.65 -4.08 4.33
N LYS A 545 -22.47 -4.69 4.54
CA LYS A 545 -22.31 -6.02 5.17
C LYS A 545 -21.15 -6.02 6.16
N PRO A 546 -21.25 -6.80 7.26
CA PRO A 546 -20.13 -6.99 8.16
C PRO A 546 -19.04 -7.84 7.49
N THR A 547 -17.77 -7.50 7.75
CA THR A 547 -16.58 -8.23 7.30
C THR A 547 -15.81 -8.88 8.46
N GLY A 548 -16.33 -8.74 9.68
CA GLY A 548 -15.71 -9.27 10.90
C GLY A 548 -14.62 -8.37 11.43
N THR A 549 -13.54 -8.23 10.67
CA THR A 549 -12.42 -7.36 11.02
C THR A 549 -12.41 -6.07 10.20
N GLY A 550 -11.70 -5.05 10.70
CA GLY A 550 -11.53 -3.76 10.04
C GLY A 550 -10.90 -3.91 8.66
N VAL A 551 -11.28 -3.03 7.73
CA VAL A 551 -10.91 -3.11 6.33
C VAL A 551 -10.06 -1.92 5.93
N VAL A 552 -8.90 -2.20 5.33
CA VAL A 552 -7.94 -1.18 4.87
C VAL A 552 -7.68 -1.24 3.35
N ALA A 553 -7.74 -2.42 2.73
CA ALA A 553 -7.55 -2.54 1.29
C ALA A 553 -8.67 -1.86 0.47
N ALA A 554 -8.37 -1.57 -0.80
CA ALA A 554 -9.38 -1.09 -1.75
C ALA A 554 -10.16 -2.25 -2.38
N PRO A 555 -11.48 -2.12 -2.57
CA PRO A 555 -12.28 -3.08 -3.33
C PRO A 555 -11.99 -3.02 -4.84
N ILE A 556 -12.37 -4.09 -5.55
CA ILE A 556 -12.37 -4.18 -7.01
C ILE A 556 -13.72 -4.68 -7.52
N THR A 557 -14.00 -4.48 -8.81
CA THR A 557 -15.14 -5.10 -9.50
C THR A 557 -14.73 -5.60 -10.87
N TYR A 558 -15.35 -6.70 -11.32
CA TYR A 558 -15.07 -7.37 -12.58
C TYR A 558 -16.31 -8.14 -13.05
N GLU A 559 -16.36 -8.48 -14.33
CA GLU A 559 -17.40 -9.29 -14.95
C GLU A 559 -16.82 -10.64 -15.39
N VAL A 560 -17.45 -11.72 -14.94
CA VAL A 560 -17.11 -13.07 -15.37
C VAL A 560 -18.40 -13.78 -15.77
N ASP A 561 -18.41 -14.34 -16.98
CA ASP A 561 -19.54 -15.09 -17.52
C ASP A 561 -20.87 -14.29 -17.49
N GLY A 562 -20.78 -12.98 -17.79
CA GLY A 562 -21.93 -12.07 -17.84
C GLY A 562 -22.44 -11.60 -16.47
N ARG A 563 -21.76 -11.97 -15.38
CA ARG A 563 -22.10 -11.55 -14.02
C ARG A 563 -21.03 -10.62 -13.45
N GLN A 564 -21.45 -9.48 -12.94
CA GLN A 564 -20.61 -8.53 -12.23
C GLN A 564 -20.43 -8.98 -10.77
N TYR A 565 -19.18 -8.96 -10.32
CA TYR A 565 -18.77 -9.24 -8.95
C TYR A 565 -18.07 -8.02 -8.35
N VAL A 566 -18.14 -7.88 -7.03
CA VAL A 566 -17.36 -6.91 -6.25
C VAL A 566 -16.61 -7.68 -5.18
N SER A 567 -15.29 -7.51 -5.13
CA SER A 567 -14.41 -8.25 -4.23
C SER A 567 -13.57 -7.33 -3.37
N ILE A 568 -13.29 -7.73 -2.14
CA ILE A 568 -12.45 -6.98 -1.21
C ILE A 568 -11.62 -7.93 -0.35
N ALA A 569 -10.32 -7.66 -0.25
CA ALA A 569 -9.42 -8.38 0.64
C ALA A 569 -9.42 -7.69 2.02
N VAL A 570 -9.77 -8.44 3.06
CA VAL A 570 -10.00 -7.89 4.40
C VAL A 570 -8.97 -8.46 5.35
N GLY A 571 -8.32 -7.58 6.12
CA GLY A 571 -7.39 -7.93 7.19
C GLY A 571 -6.88 -6.67 7.84
N TRP A 572 -7.25 -6.45 9.11
CA TRP A 572 -6.92 -5.25 9.84
C TRP A 572 -5.40 -5.13 10.08
N GLY A 573 -4.84 -3.95 9.83
CA GLY A 573 -3.42 -3.69 10.00
C GLY A 573 -2.93 -2.40 9.36
N GLY A 574 -1.69 -2.43 8.90
CA GLY A 574 -0.93 -1.22 8.60
C GLY A 574 -0.46 -0.54 9.89
N VAL A 575 0.32 0.54 9.78
CA VAL A 575 0.98 1.20 10.94
C VAL A 575 0.03 1.56 12.09
N TYR A 576 -1.17 2.08 11.79
CA TYR A 576 -2.17 2.37 12.83
C TYR A 576 -2.79 1.09 13.42
N GLY A 577 -3.09 0.12 12.55
CA GLY A 577 -3.71 -1.14 12.92
C GLY A 577 -2.81 -2.10 13.70
N LEU A 578 -1.53 -1.77 13.91
CA LEU A 578 -0.64 -2.48 14.83
C LEU A 578 -1.17 -2.40 16.27
N ALA A 579 -1.46 -1.18 16.72
CA ALA A 579 -1.74 -0.85 18.13
C ALA A 579 -3.20 -0.48 18.41
N ALA A 580 -3.97 -0.08 17.40
CA ALA A 580 -5.38 0.28 17.55
C ALA A 580 -6.29 -0.67 16.76
N ARG A 581 -7.56 -0.79 17.18
CA ARG A 581 -8.64 -1.48 16.44
C ARG A 581 -9.99 -0.87 16.79
N HIS A 582 -10.97 -1.07 15.92
CA HIS A 582 -12.33 -0.51 16.06
C HIS A 582 -13.44 -1.55 15.90
N THR A 583 -13.08 -2.82 16.12
CA THR A 583 -13.99 -3.96 16.16
C THR A 583 -13.64 -4.84 17.36
N GLU A 584 -14.65 -5.45 17.97
CA GLU A 584 -14.49 -6.49 19.00
C GLU A 584 -14.56 -7.90 18.41
N ARG A 585 -14.30 -8.03 17.11
CA ARG A 585 -14.22 -9.31 16.41
C ARG A 585 -12.83 -9.48 15.84
N LYS A 586 -12.40 -10.74 15.76
CA LYS A 586 -11.17 -11.16 15.12
C LYS A 586 -11.51 -12.20 14.04
N GLY A 587 -10.75 -12.17 12.97
CA GLY A 587 -10.79 -13.18 11.92
C GLY A 587 -9.43 -13.23 11.22
N PRO A 588 -9.12 -14.32 10.52
CA PRO A 588 -7.98 -14.33 9.61
C PRO A 588 -8.23 -13.33 8.47
N GLY A 589 -7.19 -13.01 7.71
CA GLY A 589 -7.36 -12.30 6.45
C GLY A 589 -8.32 -13.08 5.55
N THR A 590 -9.25 -12.41 4.89
CA THR A 590 -10.28 -13.07 4.09
C THR A 590 -10.62 -12.23 2.87
N VAL A 591 -10.71 -12.85 1.70
CA VAL A 591 -11.34 -12.23 0.53
C VAL A 591 -12.84 -12.46 0.59
N TYR A 592 -13.63 -11.41 0.44
CA TYR A 592 -15.08 -11.47 0.31
C TYR A 592 -15.48 -11.08 -1.10
N THR A 593 -16.34 -11.88 -1.73
CA THR A 593 -16.85 -11.59 -3.08
C THR A 593 -18.36 -11.60 -3.11
N PHE A 594 -18.90 -10.51 -3.61
CA PHE A 594 -20.34 -10.23 -3.67
C PHE A 594 -20.81 -10.12 -5.11
N ALA A 595 -22.07 -10.46 -5.35
CA ALA A 595 -22.78 -10.19 -6.60
C ALA A 595 -24.29 -10.09 -6.32
N LEU A 596 -25.07 -9.70 -7.33
CA LEU A 596 -26.54 -9.70 -7.21
C LEU A 596 -27.03 -11.07 -6.75
N ASP A 597 -27.90 -11.04 -5.74
CA ASP A 597 -28.59 -12.19 -5.16
C ASP A 597 -27.65 -13.31 -4.67
N GLY A 598 -26.42 -12.98 -4.27
CA GLY A 598 -25.55 -13.91 -3.57
C GLY A 598 -26.17 -14.40 -2.25
N LYS A 599 -26.05 -15.71 -1.98
CA LYS A 599 -26.68 -16.38 -0.83
C LYS A 599 -25.70 -17.15 0.05
N ALA A 600 -24.39 -17.04 -0.19
CA ALA A 600 -23.42 -17.72 0.64
C ALA A 600 -23.48 -17.19 2.08
N GLU A 601 -23.26 -18.07 3.03
CA GLU A 601 -23.17 -17.71 4.43
C GLU A 601 -21.87 -16.97 4.70
N ALA A 602 -21.93 -15.94 5.54
CA ALA A 602 -20.72 -15.26 5.97
C ALA A 602 -19.87 -16.20 6.85
N PRO A 603 -18.53 -16.14 6.76
CA PRO A 603 -17.65 -16.78 7.72
C PRO A 603 -18.04 -16.45 9.16
N ALA A 604 -17.88 -17.41 10.06
CA ALA A 604 -18.05 -17.17 11.47
C ALA A 604 -16.98 -16.18 11.97
N PHE A 605 -17.41 -15.13 12.65
CA PHE A 605 -16.52 -14.20 13.33
C PHE A 605 -16.39 -14.59 14.79
N VAL A 606 -15.16 -14.62 15.31
CA VAL A 606 -14.94 -14.84 16.74
C VAL A 606 -14.86 -13.50 17.46
N ALA A 607 -15.43 -13.45 18.67
CA ALA A 607 -15.21 -12.30 19.54
C ALA A 607 -13.72 -12.17 19.86
N TYR A 608 -13.20 -10.95 19.75
CA TYR A 608 -11.85 -10.63 20.17
C TYR A 608 -11.75 -10.85 21.68
N GLN A 609 -10.92 -11.81 22.09
CA GLN A 609 -10.66 -12.10 23.49
C GLN A 609 -9.63 -11.11 24.02
N GLN A 610 -10.09 -9.91 24.42
CA GLN A 610 -9.24 -8.97 25.14
C GLN A 610 -9.05 -9.46 26.58
N GLY A 611 -7.81 -9.48 27.06
CA GLY A 611 -7.55 -9.74 28.46
C GLY A 611 -8.07 -8.61 29.36
N LYS A 612 -8.05 -8.83 30.67
CA LYS A 612 -8.32 -7.77 31.65
C LYS A 612 -7.17 -6.76 31.64
N LEU A 613 -7.46 -5.53 32.05
CA LEU A 613 -6.41 -4.53 32.28
C LEU A 613 -5.41 -5.08 33.30
N LEU A 614 -4.14 -5.15 32.88
CA LEU A 614 -3.01 -5.74 33.60
C LEU A 614 -2.97 -5.26 35.05
N GLN A 615 -2.81 -6.18 35.99
CA GLN A 615 -2.73 -5.88 37.42
C GLN A 615 -1.88 -6.91 38.15
N GLY A 616 -1.28 -6.49 39.26
CA GLY A 616 -0.63 -7.39 40.21
C GLY A 616 0.80 -7.79 39.86
N VAL A 617 1.40 -7.27 38.78
CA VAL A 617 2.84 -7.45 38.52
C VAL A 617 3.63 -6.59 39.50
N PRO A 618 4.53 -7.14 40.32
CA PRO A 618 5.38 -6.35 41.22
C PRO A 618 6.30 -5.42 40.42
N TYR A 619 6.40 -4.15 40.82
CA TYR A 619 7.30 -3.19 40.19
C TYR A 619 7.72 -2.06 41.14
N ASP A 620 8.89 -1.47 40.89
CA ASP A 620 9.33 -0.24 41.55
C ASP A 620 8.80 0.98 40.78
N LYS A 621 8.00 1.80 41.46
CA LYS A 621 7.41 3.03 40.89
C LYS A 621 8.47 4.06 40.51
N SER A 622 9.64 4.05 41.15
CA SER A 622 10.73 4.99 40.83
C SER A 622 11.28 4.78 39.42
N LEU A 623 11.17 3.56 38.88
CA LEU A 623 11.71 3.17 37.58
C LEU A 623 10.79 3.52 36.39
N VAL A 624 9.56 4.00 36.63
CA VAL A 624 8.57 4.27 35.57
C VAL A 624 9.09 5.26 34.52
N ALA A 625 9.81 6.30 34.93
CA ALA A 625 10.32 7.32 34.01
C ALA A 625 11.40 6.77 33.06
N GLU A 626 12.38 6.02 33.59
CA GLU A 626 13.40 5.36 32.77
C GLU A 626 12.78 4.25 31.90
N GLY A 627 11.82 3.50 32.44
CA GLY A 627 11.04 2.51 31.72
C GLY A 627 10.25 3.10 30.55
N THR A 628 9.72 4.32 30.70
CA THR A 628 9.04 5.04 29.62
C THR A 628 9.99 5.28 28.46
N ALA A 629 11.19 5.79 28.74
CA ALA A 629 12.20 6.09 27.73
C ALA A 629 12.63 4.81 26.97
N LEU A 630 12.89 3.73 27.70
CA LEU A 630 13.17 2.41 27.13
C LEU A 630 12.01 1.90 26.28
N TYR A 631 10.77 1.97 26.76
CA TYR A 631 9.60 1.48 26.04
C TYR A 631 9.37 2.26 24.73
N VAL A 632 9.53 3.58 24.74
CA VAL A 632 9.45 4.44 23.55
C VAL A 632 10.47 4.00 22.50
N SER A 633 11.71 3.71 22.92
CA SER A 633 12.79 3.34 21.99
C SER A 633 12.75 1.89 21.47
N ASN A 634 11.89 1.04 22.03
CA ASN A 634 11.90 -0.40 21.74
C ASN A 634 10.53 -0.99 21.35
N CYS A 635 9.42 -0.46 21.86
CA CYS A 635 8.13 -1.18 21.91
C CYS A 635 6.91 -0.38 21.42
N ALA A 636 6.90 0.94 21.62
CA ALA A 636 5.74 1.81 21.42
C ALA A 636 5.04 1.71 20.04
N PHE A 637 5.72 1.85 18.91
CA PHE A 637 5.09 1.76 17.58
C PHE A 637 4.68 0.34 17.13
N CYS A 638 4.94 -0.69 17.93
CA CYS A 638 4.38 -2.04 17.70
C CYS A 638 3.21 -2.32 18.64
N HIS A 639 3.38 -2.02 19.93
CA HIS A 639 2.44 -2.43 20.99
C HIS A 639 1.50 -1.31 21.48
N GLY A 640 1.70 -0.07 21.02
CA GLY A 640 0.98 1.10 21.52
C GLY A 640 1.37 1.46 22.94
N VAL A 641 0.59 2.34 23.58
CA VAL A 641 0.72 2.69 24.98
C VAL A 641 -0.04 1.66 25.84
N PRO A 642 0.59 0.98 26.81
CA PRO A 642 -0.06 -0.06 27.62
C PRO A 642 -1.34 0.42 28.32
N GLY A 643 -2.45 -0.29 28.15
CA GLY A 643 -3.72 -0.01 28.80
C GLY A 643 -4.52 1.16 28.20
N VAL A 644 -3.83 2.18 27.66
CA VAL A 644 -4.44 3.30 26.92
C VAL A 644 -4.92 2.84 25.55
N ASP A 645 -4.03 2.24 24.76
CA ASP A 645 -4.39 1.58 23.51
C ASP A 645 -4.95 0.19 23.78
N ARG A 646 -5.90 -0.25 22.97
CA ARG A 646 -6.56 -1.56 23.17
C ARG A 646 -5.83 -2.71 22.48
N GLY A 647 -4.82 -2.43 21.66
CA GLY A 647 -4.17 -3.40 20.78
C GLY A 647 -4.88 -3.53 19.44
N GLY A 648 -4.10 -3.77 18.39
CA GLY A 648 -4.59 -3.94 17.03
C GLY A 648 -4.45 -5.39 16.58
N ASN A 649 -3.73 -5.58 15.47
CA ASN A 649 -3.28 -6.90 15.04
C ASN A 649 -2.04 -7.40 15.81
N LEU A 650 -1.38 -6.51 16.57
CA LEU A 650 -0.45 -6.86 17.64
C LEU A 650 -1.12 -6.65 19.01
N PRO A 651 -0.84 -7.51 19.99
CA PRO A 651 -1.40 -7.38 21.33
C PRO A 651 -0.83 -6.15 22.05
N ASN A 652 -1.68 -5.43 22.78
CA ASN A 652 -1.22 -4.39 23.72
C ASN A 652 -0.79 -5.05 25.03
N LEU A 653 0.38 -4.64 25.55
CA LEU A 653 0.98 -5.28 26.73
C LEU A 653 0.18 -5.05 28.02
N GLY A 654 -0.64 -3.99 28.09
CA GLY A 654 -1.51 -3.70 29.22
C GLY A 654 -2.77 -4.57 29.31
N TYR A 655 -2.98 -5.47 28.34
CA TYR A 655 -4.10 -6.42 28.35
C TYR A 655 -3.66 -7.88 28.19
N LEU A 656 -2.36 -8.15 28.38
CA LEU A 656 -1.83 -9.51 28.45
C LEU A 656 -2.06 -10.12 29.83
N ASP A 657 -1.98 -11.45 29.91
CA ASP A 657 -1.89 -12.13 31.20
C ASP A 657 -0.65 -11.64 31.97
N PRO A 658 -0.76 -11.37 33.29
CA PRO A 658 0.36 -10.88 34.10
C PRO A 658 1.66 -11.68 33.96
N ALA A 659 1.58 -13.00 33.73
CA ALA A 659 2.74 -13.85 33.57
C ALA A 659 3.65 -13.43 32.38
N TYR A 660 3.09 -12.83 31.33
CA TYR A 660 3.88 -12.31 30.21
C TYR A 660 4.77 -11.14 30.61
N ILE A 661 4.31 -10.32 31.55
CA ILE A 661 5.03 -9.12 31.99
C ILE A 661 5.95 -9.47 33.16
N GLU A 662 5.54 -10.36 34.06
CA GLU A 662 6.40 -10.85 35.15
C GLU A 662 7.67 -11.54 34.61
N HIS A 663 7.52 -12.32 33.53
CA HIS A 663 8.60 -13.05 32.85
C HIS A 663 8.96 -12.43 31.48
N LEU A 664 8.91 -11.10 31.38
CA LEU A 664 9.12 -10.38 30.11
C LEU A 664 10.44 -10.76 29.41
N ASP A 665 11.50 -11.04 30.18
CA ASP A 665 12.81 -11.49 29.67
C ASP A 665 12.70 -12.73 28.76
N LYS A 666 11.81 -13.68 29.08
CA LYS A 666 11.59 -14.91 28.31
C LYS A 666 10.92 -14.66 26.96
N PHE A 667 10.30 -13.51 26.78
CA PHE A 667 9.57 -13.15 25.56
C PHE A 667 10.38 -12.21 24.66
N ILE A 668 11.27 -11.40 25.23
CA ILE A 668 12.04 -10.41 24.47
C ILE A 668 13.48 -10.88 24.14
N PHE A 669 14.04 -11.83 24.90
CA PHE A 669 15.34 -12.43 24.60
C PHE A 669 15.17 -13.82 24.00
N LYS A 670 15.39 -13.93 22.69
CA LYS A 670 15.20 -15.17 21.92
C LYS A 670 13.86 -15.84 22.18
N GLY A 671 12.81 -15.02 22.32
CA GLY A 671 11.51 -15.47 22.79
C GLY A 671 10.72 -16.30 21.78
N PRO A 672 9.67 -17.02 22.24
CA PRO A 672 8.87 -17.91 21.40
C PRO A 672 8.00 -17.18 20.36
N ALA A 673 7.96 -15.85 20.39
CA ALA A 673 7.18 -15.02 19.46
C ALA A 673 8.00 -14.54 18.24
N MET A 674 9.29 -14.85 18.15
CA MET A 674 10.13 -14.46 17.00
C MET A 674 9.60 -14.99 15.66
N SER A 675 9.06 -16.22 15.66
CA SER A 675 8.41 -16.81 14.48
C SER A 675 7.15 -16.06 14.02
N ARG A 676 6.62 -15.14 14.83
CA ARG A 676 5.48 -14.26 14.52
C ARG A 676 5.90 -12.80 14.29
N GLY A 677 7.20 -12.50 14.34
CA GLY A 677 7.74 -11.16 14.10
C GLY A 677 8.08 -10.33 15.33
N MET A 678 8.06 -10.92 16.54
CA MET A 678 8.61 -10.25 17.73
C MET A 678 10.14 -10.16 17.61
N PRO A 679 10.78 -8.98 17.75
CA PRO A 679 12.22 -8.86 17.61
C PRO A 679 12.96 -9.49 18.80
N ASP A 680 14.20 -9.95 18.57
CA ASP A 680 15.12 -10.32 19.65
C ASP A 680 15.86 -9.08 20.16
N PHE A 681 15.77 -8.85 21.46
CA PHE A 681 16.42 -7.73 22.14
C PHE A 681 17.75 -8.13 22.80
N THR A 682 18.24 -9.35 22.58
CA THR A 682 19.53 -9.81 23.10
C THR A 682 20.65 -8.85 22.69
N GLY A 683 21.38 -8.31 23.67
CA GLY A 683 22.45 -7.33 23.44
C GLY A 683 21.97 -5.90 23.15
N LYS A 684 20.65 -5.67 23.08
CA LYS A 684 20.02 -4.34 22.99
C LYS A 684 19.43 -3.88 24.32
N LEU A 685 18.95 -4.83 25.13
CA LEU A 685 18.43 -4.58 26.47
C LEU A 685 19.16 -5.49 27.48
N SER A 686 19.41 -4.95 28.67
CA SER A 686 19.89 -5.68 29.83
C SER A 686 18.71 -6.17 30.69
N MET A 687 18.96 -7.06 31.66
CA MET A 687 17.93 -7.46 32.63
C MET A 687 17.42 -6.29 33.48
N GLU A 688 18.26 -5.29 33.76
CA GLU A 688 17.85 -4.08 34.48
C GLU A 688 16.85 -3.26 33.64
N ASP A 689 17.08 -3.16 32.34
CA ASP A 689 16.15 -2.49 31.41
C ASP A 689 14.80 -3.20 31.36
N VAL A 690 14.79 -4.54 31.47
CA VAL A 690 13.54 -5.32 31.53
C VAL A 690 12.72 -4.91 32.76
N GLU A 691 13.33 -4.77 33.93
CA GLU A 691 12.61 -4.35 35.15
C GLU A 691 12.07 -2.93 35.03
N LYS A 692 12.82 -2.02 34.39
CA LYS A 692 12.35 -0.66 34.09
C LYS A 692 11.15 -0.67 33.14
N ILE A 693 11.21 -1.46 32.07
CA ILE A 693 10.09 -1.62 31.12
C ILE A 693 8.86 -2.22 31.81
N LYS A 694 9.03 -3.24 32.67
CA LYS A 694 7.94 -3.81 33.48
C LYS A 694 7.28 -2.77 34.37
N ALA A 695 8.10 -1.93 35.03
CA ALA A 695 7.61 -0.83 35.85
C ALA A 695 6.76 0.17 35.05
N PHE A 696 7.19 0.52 33.84
CA PHE A 696 6.38 1.36 32.95
C PHE A 696 5.06 0.67 32.57
N ILE A 697 5.09 -0.57 32.07
CA ILE A 697 3.89 -1.28 31.60
C ILE A 697 2.83 -1.39 32.71
N GLN A 698 3.21 -1.89 33.89
CA GLN A 698 2.29 -2.04 35.01
C GLN A 698 1.87 -0.68 35.59
N GLY A 699 2.82 0.26 35.72
CA GLY A 699 2.55 1.60 36.24
C GLY A 699 1.56 2.39 35.37
N THR A 700 1.66 2.28 34.05
CA THR A 700 0.68 2.89 33.13
C THR A 700 -0.69 2.23 33.26
N ALA A 701 -0.76 0.90 33.33
CA ALA A 701 -2.02 0.19 33.52
C ALA A 701 -2.72 0.58 34.83
N ASP A 702 -1.96 0.78 35.92
CA ASP A 702 -2.50 1.25 37.20
C ASP A 702 -2.97 2.71 37.13
N ALA A 703 -2.26 3.58 36.40
CA ALA A 703 -2.62 4.99 36.26
C ALA A 703 -3.95 5.22 35.51
N VAL A 704 -4.29 4.34 34.57
CA VAL A 704 -5.53 4.43 33.77
C VAL A 704 -6.66 3.55 34.28
N ARG A 705 -6.43 2.77 35.35
CA ARG A 705 -7.45 1.90 35.93
C ARG A 705 -8.65 2.74 36.40
N PRO A 706 -9.89 2.39 36.02
CA PRO A 706 -11.08 3.04 36.56
C PRO A 706 -11.08 2.98 38.08
N LYS A 707 -11.31 4.13 38.72
CA LYS A 707 -11.38 4.26 40.18
C LYS A 707 -12.73 3.81 40.71
#